data_AF-A0A3M1FUC2-F1
#
_entry.id   AF-A0A3M1FUC2-F1
#
_cell.length_a   1.000
_cell.length_b   1.000
_cell.length_c   1.000
_cell.angle_alpha   90.00
_cell.angle_beta   90.00
_cell.angle_gamma   90.00
#
_symmetry.space_group_name_H-M   'P 1'
#
loop_
_entity.id
_entity.type
_entity.pdbx_description
1 polymer ?
#
loop_
_entity_poly.entity_id
_entity_poly.type
_entity_poly.pdbx_seq_one_letter_code
_entity_poly.pdbx_strand_id
1 'polypeptide(L)'
;MTASPVDLRARARWLGRTCGWLLLVVMFLAGCEAPPPPPVQRPVAVVMRTYTRFEDPLAHVDRRPGEPPKDAVERYLQTFQPGAALPRIFETTFIRDRNGVLLAELFDEGRRTWVGLDAVSPFLIDATIATEDASFYINDGVDPRRIAGAAWQNFEADDVVSGASTITMQLARNLFLLPERRYDQALERKSLEIELARTLNRLFTKDELLEMYLNLINYGHLAYGPEAAARIYFGKPAAALTLAEAALLAGIPQQPAKLDPLVDMTAAKRRQRVVLDLMVRHEFLDQATAERAYGQPLRLNPRPAPAPARAPHFVQYAEQELSARLASSERFQADPGEPWVARRSGMDVITTLDLALQAVAESTARAGVAQLAPRYGMSNSALVALAPDTGEILALVGSLDFDNPEIDGQVNVAISPRQPGSAIKPILYAAALEANRISPASVLWDIPVRYSDGAGNVYAPRNYDGRFHGLVSVRSALANSYNVPAVKLLQTVTPQGMVDMAHALGVASLTRPANAYGLSLALGSGEVSLLELTGAFRVFANQGRYTPVRAIRSYTDSLGRVSFPEDMPVQVISPATAFLLTDILSDNRARTPAFGPNSALHLSRPAAAKTGTTSDWRDNLTVGYTRYLVAGVWTGNSDGAPMRGSSGAAGAAPIWRAFMEAVINDPAMRARIGAPEDEAAWTFPRPPDVVQMDACPPWVVCRKGGEFFSRSWLDAQGGDPLGDAVITAAVAPALTDQAGRSYWPVYCRPDPQLVADGAVTAQERTLLRLMGASLEVASLGEEAQAAPEEAPAAVQAPSGSEAAPAAGVFYPDDELERIRNLAWSLRRGIPVYLGACRDLNFYTVQPGDNWSLLASRVGLTVGELQAANPQAVRASGYLFVGDRILLPRGVQIRSLPVQRHVVVEGESWSAIALQYDVPVRLLIAANPEYVRPFYILHPGDELLVPAPLLDERTGSQTAAGP
;
A
#
# COMPACT_ATOMS: atom_id res chain seq x y z
N MET A 1 -19.86 -92.34 -16.25
CA MET A 1 -19.46 -91.14 -15.48
C MET A 1 -18.06 -90.74 -15.97
N THR A 2 -17.85 -90.00 -17.05
CA THR A 2 -18.06 -88.54 -17.24
C THR A 2 -17.38 -87.69 -16.16
N ALA A 3 -16.19 -87.16 -16.48
CA ALA A 3 -15.49 -86.13 -15.70
C ALA A 3 -15.12 -84.94 -16.61
N SER A 4 -15.39 -83.75 -16.07
CA SER A 4 -15.55 -82.42 -16.71
C SER A 4 -14.34 -81.82 -17.47
N PRO A 5 -14.55 -80.95 -18.49
CA PRO A 5 -13.49 -80.26 -19.22
C PRO A 5 -13.05 -78.94 -18.57
N VAL A 6 -11.96 -78.95 -17.79
CA VAL A 6 -11.32 -77.72 -17.26
C VAL A 6 -9.85 -77.57 -17.70
N ASP A 7 -9.16 -78.68 -17.97
CA ASP A 7 -7.69 -78.70 -18.15
C ASP A 7 -7.17 -78.17 -19.52
N LEU A 8 -8.07 -77.92 -20.48
CA LEU A 8 -7.70 -77.44 -21.82
C LEU A 8 -7.36 -75.94 -21.87
N ARG A 9 -7.88 -75.11 -20.95
CA ARG A 9 -7.63 -73.65 -20.97
C ARG A 9 -6.29 -73.24 -20.36
N ALA A 10 -5.74 -74.04 -19.44
CA ALA A 10 -4.42 -73.79 -18.87
C ALA A 10 -3.31 -74.10 -19.88
N ARG A 11 -3.36 -75.29 -20.51
CA ARG A 11 -2.40 -75.70 -21.55
C ARG A 11 -2.43 -74.80 -22.80
N ALA A 12 -3.61 -74.31 -23.21
CA ALA A 12 -3.71 -73.35 -24.31
C ALA A 12 -3.03 -72.00 -24.03
N ARG A 13 -3.06 -71.50 -22.79
CA ARG A 13 -2.35 -70.26 -22.40
C ARG A 13 -0.83 -70.44 -22.30
N TRP A 14 -0.38 -71.65 -21.95
CA TRP A 14 1.03 -72.00 -21.92
C TRP A 14 1.63 -72.11 -23.33
N LEU A 15 0.96 -72.82 -24.24
CA LEU A 15 1.36 -72.93 -25.66
C LEU A 15 1.28 -71.59 -26.42
N GLY A 16 0.28 -70.75 -26.12
CA GLY A 16 0.15 -69.43 -26.75
C GLY A 16 1.25 -68.43 -26.38
N ARG A 17 1.93 -68.60 -25.23
CA ARG A 17 3.03 -67.73 -24.78
C ARG A 17 4.41 -68.23 -25.24
N THR A 18 4.61 -69.55 -25.37
CA THR A 18 5.89 -70.12 -25.81
C THR A 18 6.11 -70.00 -27.33
N CYS A 19 5.07 -70.14 -28.15
CA CYS A 19 5.21 -69.99 -29.61
C CYS A 19 5.57 -68.56 -30.06
N GLY A 20 5.17 -67.52 -29.32
CA GLY A 20 5.47 -66.12 -29.69
C GLY A 20 6.96 -65.76 -29.63
N TRP A 21 7.75 -66.45 -28.80
CA TRP A 21 9.18 -66.24 -28.67
C TRP A 21 10.01 -67.13 -29.62
N LEU A 22 9.59 -68.38 -29.82
CA LEU A 22 10.27 -69.30 -30.75
C LEU A 22 10.17 -68.86 -32.22
N LEU A 23 9.07 -68.20 -32.62
CA LEU A 23 8.92 -67.72 -34.00
C LEU A 23 9.99 -66.70 -34.42
N LEU A 24 10.52 -65.89 -33.48
CA LEU A 24 11.44 -64.79 -33.82
C LEU A 24 12.89 -65.27 -34.04
N VAL A 25 13.26 -66.43 -33.49
CA VAL A 25 14.53 -67.10 -33.81
C VAL A 25 14.41 -67.90 -35.12
N VAL A 26 13.24 -68.47 -35.41
CA VAL A 26 13.00 -69.26 -36.63
C VAL A 26 12.72 -68.40 -37.86
N MET A 27 12.09 -67.23 -37.75
CA MET A 27 11.85 -66.34 -38.90
C MET A 27 13.12 -65.73 -39.53
N PHE A 28 14.29 -65.93 -38.93
CA PHE A 28 15.58 -65.63 -39.58
C PHE A 28 16.14 -66.79 -40.42
N LEU A 29 15.60 -68.01 -40.31
CA LEU A 29 16.11 -69.21 -41.00
C LEU A 29 14.98 -70.17 -41.44
N ALA A 30 14.68 -70.14 -42.75
CA ALA A 30 13.81 -71.04 -43.53
C ALA A 30 12.29 -70.96 -43.28
N GLY A 31 11.53 -71.03 -44.38
CA GLY A 31 10.07 -70.92 -44.37
C GLY A 31 9.34 -72.27 -44.46
N CYS A 32 8.15 -72.34 -43.87
CA CYS A 32 7.11 -73.33 -44.13
C CYS A 32 5.74 -72.77 -43.71
N GLU A 33 4.65 -73.21 -44.36
CA GLU A 33 3.31 -72.61 -44.24
C GLU A 33 2.42 -73.29 -43.17
N ALA A 34 1.86 -72.50 -42.26
CA ALA A 34 0.49 -72.63 -41.73
C ALA A 34 0.18 -71.45 -40.77
N PRO A 35 -0.92 -70.69 -40.94
CA PRO A 35 -1.20 -69.54 -40.07
C PRO A 35 -1.96 -69.93 -38.79
N PRO A 36 -1.54 -69.45 -37.59
CA PRO A 36 -2.43 -69.38 -36.43
C PRO A 36 -3.52 -68.31 -36.66
N PRO A 37 -4.65 -68.34 -35.92
CA PRO A 37 -5.68 -67.31 -36.03
C PRO A 37 -5.07 -65.94 -35.70
N PRO A 38 -5.39 -64.89 -36.49
CA PRO A 38 -4.73 -63.60 -36.32
C PRO A 38 -5.05 -63.04 -34.93
N PRO A 39 -4.03 -62.56 -34.16
CA PRO A 39 -4.32 -61.63 -33.08
C PRO A 39 -5.06 -60.43 -33.71
N VAL A 40 -5.96 -59.79 -32.94
CA VAL A 40 -6.70 -58.62 -33.41
C VAL A 40 -5.70 -57.47 -33.62
N GLN A 41 -5.13 -57.41 -34.83
CA GLN A 41 -4.19 -56.37 -35.23
C GLN A 41 -4.97 -55.05 -35.26
N ARG A 42 -4.74 -54.24 -34.23
CA ARG A 42 -5.14 -52.84 -34.28
C ARG A 42 -4.37 -52.20 -35.44
N PRO A 43 -5.01 -51.39 -36.31
CA PRO A 43 -4.29 -50.67 -37.35
C PRO A 43 -3.14 -49.89 -36.73
N VAL A 44 -1.97 -49.87 -37.37
CA VAL A 44 -0.75 -49.24 -36.81
C VAL A 44 -1.02 -47.79 -36.39
N ALA A 45 -1.77 -47.03 -37.18
CA ALA A 45 -2.22 -45.68 -36.83
C ALA A 45 -2.98 -45.58 -35.49
N VAL A 46 -3.85 -46.55 -35.17
CA VAL A 46 -4.59 -46.61 -33.89
C VAL A 46 -3.63 -46.91 -32.74
N VAL A 47 -2.64 -47.79 -32.97
CA VAL A 47 -1.58 -48.09 -32.00
C VAL A 47 -0.75 -46.84 -31.72
N MET A 48 -0.21 -46.18 -32.75
CA MET A 48 0.59 -44.97 -32.60
C MET A 48 -0.17 -43.86 -31.86
N ARG A 49 -1.43 -43.63 -32.25
CA ARG A 49 -2.30 -42.62 -31.65
C ARG A 49 -2.61 -42.90 -30.17
N THR A 50 -2.66 -44.18 -29.78
CA THR A 50 -2.84 -44.59 -28.37
C THR A 50 -1.67 -44.15 -27.47
N TYR A 51 -0.44 -44.16 -27.99
CA TYR A 51 0.76 -43.84 -27.21
C TYR A 51 1.28 -42.39 -27.37
N THR A 52 0.96 -41.71 -28.48
CA THR A 52 1.59 -40.42 -28.85
C THR A 52 0.62 -39.31 -29.26
N ARG A 53 -0.70 -39.58 -29.33
CA ARG A 53 -1.74 -38.74 -29.96
C ARG A 53 -1.68 -38.61 -31.49
N PHE A 54 -0.59 -38.99 -32.15
CA PHE A 54 -0.42 -38.92 -33.61
C PHE A 54 -0.62 -40.28 -34.30
N GLU A 55 -1.17 -40.27 -35.50
CA GLU A 55 -1.32 -41.47 -36.34
C GLU A 55 0.00 -41.87 -37.01
N ASP A 56 0.84 -40.89 -37.34
CA ASP A 56 2.25 -41.05 -37.67
C ASP A 56 3.11 -40.12 -36.80
N PRO A 57 3.67 -40.60 -35.67
CA PRO A 57 4.55 -39.80 -34.82
C PRO A 57 5.92 -39.55 -35.45
N LEU A 58 6.39 -40.37 -36.40
CA LEU A 58 7.71 -40.21 -37.01
C LEU A 58 7.76 -38.97 -37.92
N ALA A 59 6.65 -38.66 -38.59
CA ALA A 59 6.48 -37.41 -39.35
C ALA A 59 6.60 -36.13 -38.49
N HIS A 60 6.51 -36.23 -37.16
CA HIS A 60 6.68 -35.12 -36.22
C HIS A 60 8.05 -35.12 -35.51
N VAL A 61 8.91 -36.09 -35.81
CA VAL A 61 10.29 -36.19 -35.29
C VAL A 61 11.33 -36.14 -36.44
N ASP A 62 10.91 -36.05 -37.71
CA ASP A 62 11.78 -36.14 -38.91
C ASP A 62 12.91 -35.09 -38.96
N ARG A 63 12.77 -33.98 -38.23
CA ARG A 63 13.71 -32.86 -38.18
C ARG A 63 14.10 -32.52 -36.76
N ARG A 64 15.34 -32.05 -36.61
CA ARG A 64 15.85 -31.45 -35.37
C ARG A 64 15.11 -30.12 -35.09
N PRO A 65 14.35 -30.00 -33.99
CA PRO A 65 13.50 -28.84 -33.74
C PRO A 65 14.26 -27.58 -33.26
N GLY A 66 15.54 -27.69 -32.86
CA GLY A 66 16.39 -26.55 -32.55
C GLY A 66 17.82 -26.91 -32.11
N GLU A 67 18.61 -25.89 -31.79
CA GLU A 67 20.06 -26.02 -31.58
C GLU A 67 20.46 -26.54 -30.19
N PRO A 68 20.17 -25.89 -29.04
CA PRO A 68 20.55 -26.47 -27.75
C PRO A 68 19.67 -27.68 -27.39
N PRO A 69 20.22 -28.75 -26.75
CA PRO A 69 19.47 -29.99 -26.46
C PRO A 69 18.18 -29.76 -25.67
N LYS A 70 18.23 -28.83 -24.71
CA LYS A 70 17.09 -28.41 -23.89
C LYS A 70 15.91 -27.88 -24.71
N ASP A 71 16.15 -26.97 -25.65
CA ASP A 71 15.08 -26.40 -26.48
C ASP A 71 14.48 -27.48 -27.38
N ALA A 72 15.28 -28.46 -27.81
CA ALA A 72 14.77 -29.59 -28.57
C ALA A 72 13.82 -30.46 -27.73
N VAL A 73 14.20 -30.78 -26.49
CA VAL A 73 13.33 -31.45 -25.52
C VAL A 73 12.05 -30.67 -25.25
N GLU A 74 12.15 -29.35 -25.01
CA GLU A 74 10.99 -28.49 -24.76
C GLU A 74 10.01 -28.53 -25.93
N ARG A 75 10.49 -28.35 -27.18
CA ARG A 75 9.61 -28.42 -28.36
C ARG A 75 8.99 -29.82 -28.55
N TYR A 76 9.74 -30.90 -28.35
CA TYR A 76 9.16 -32.25 -28.41
C TYR A 76 8.09 -32.47 -27.32
N LEU A 77 8.31 -32.00 -26.09
CA LEU A 77 7.31 -32.08 -25.02
C LEU A 77 6.08 -31.21 -25.32
N GLN A 78 6.24 -30.04 -25.95
CA GLN A 78 5.11 -29.22 -26.41
C GLN A 78 4.30 -29.93 -27.51
N THR A 79 4.96 -30.59 -28.47
CA THR A 79 4.28 -31.30 -29.56
C THR A 79 3.56 -32.58 -29.09
N PHE A 80 4.25 -33.44 -28.35
CA PHE A 80 3.74 -34.77 -27.98
C PHE A 80 2.97 -34.80 -26.66
N GLN A 81 3.25 -33.86 -25.76
CA GLN A 81 2.66 -33.77 -24.42
C GLN A 81 2.19 -32.35 -24.07
N PRO A 82 1.42 -31.68 -24.96
CA PRO A 82 0.92 -30.34 -24.67
C PRO A 82 0.04 -30.33 -23.42
N GLY A 83 0.16 -29.25 -22.67
CA GLY A 83 -0.64 -28.90 -21.51
C GLY A 83 -0.53 -27.39 -21.27
N ALA A 84 -1.44 -26.83 -20.48
CA ALA A 84 -1.56 -25.38 -20.29
C ALA A 84 -0.29 -24.70 -19.73
N ALA A 85 0.49 -25.42 -18.90
CA ALA A 85 1.72 -24.86 -18.33
C ALA A 85 2.90 -24.93 -19.30
N LEU A 86 3.42 -23.76 -19.71
CA LEU A 86 4.71 -23.59 -20.40
C LEU A 86 5.74 -22.88 -19.49
N PRO A 87 7.03 -23.26 -19.54
CA PRO A 87 7.62 -24.38 -20.28
C PRO A 87 7.18 -25.75 -19.73
N ARG A 88 7.23 -26.77 -20.60
CA ARG A 88 6.92 -28.17 -20.25
C ARG A 88 8.03 -28.75 -19.37
N ILE A 89 9.30 -28.44 -19.67
CA ILE A 89 10.42 -28.62 -18.76
C ILE A 89 10.26 -27.59 -17.63
N PHE A 90 9.91 -28.04 -16.43
CA PHE A 90 10.05 -27.21 -15.23
C PHE A 90 11.53 -27.10 -14.83
N GLU A 91 11.89 -25.95 -14.29
CA GLU A 91 13.16 -25.67 -13.63
C GLU A 91 12.92 -24.86 -12.36
N THR A 92 13.79 -25.06 -11.37
CA THR A 92 13.75 -24.33 -10.09
C THR A 92 14.11 -22.87 -10.30
N THR A 93 13.23 -21.99 -9.83
CA THR A 93 13.49 -20.55 -9.77
C THR A 93 14.15 -20.21 -8.44
N PHE A 94 15.23 -19.43 -8.47
CA PHE A 94 16.00 -19.01 -7.30
C PHE A 94 15.72 -17.54 -7.00
N ILE A 95 15.27 -17.23 -5.78
CA ILE A 95 15.03 -15.86 -5.32
C ILE A 95 16.19 -15.44 -4.43
N ARG A 96 16.87 -14.35 -4.77
CA ARG A 96 18.03 -13.82 -4.03
C ARG A 96 17.78 -12.39 -3.56
N ASP A 97 18.42 -12.00 -2.46
CA ASP A 97 18.51 -10.60 -2.02
C ASP A 97 19.31 -9.77 -3.05
N ARG A 98 19.30 -8.44 -2.89
CA ARG A 98 19.99 -7.51 -3.80
C ARG A 98 21.51 -7.67 -3.86
N ASN A 99 22.08 -8.48 -2.95
CA ASN A 99 23.49 -8.81 -2.81
C ASN A 99 23.81 -10.26 -3.29
N GLY A 100 22.83 -10.98 -3.86
CA GLY A 100 22.99 -12.34 -4.39
C GLY A 100 22.80 -13.48 -3.37
N VAL A 101 22.42 -13.15 -2.12
CA VAL A 101 22.19 -14.14 -1.07
C VAL A 101 20.86 -14.85 -1.31
N LEU A 102 20.86 -16.17 -1.40
CA LEU A 102 19.64 -16.96 -1.59
C LEU A 102 18.63 -16.72 -0.43
N LEU A 103 17.39 -16.36 -0.81
CA LEU A 103 16.24 -16.17 0.06
C LEU A 103 15.27 -17.34 0.01
N ALA A 104 15.03 -17.90 -1.18
CA ALA A 104 14.15 -19.04 -1.38
C ALA A 104 14.45 -19.78 -2.71
N GLU A 105 14.02 -21.03 -2.77
CA GLU A 105 13.89 -21.81 -4.00
C GLU A 105 12.41 -22.04 -4.28
N LEU A 106 11.95 -21.70 -5.47
CA LEU A 106 10.58 -21.86 -5.93
C LEU A 106 10.51 -23.06 -6.88
N PHE A 107 9.64 -24.01 -6.54
CA PHE A 107 9.35 -25.21 -7.32
C PHE A 107 7.98 -25.79 -6.93
N ASP A 108 7.41 -26.66 -7.77
CA ASP A 108 6.17 -27.39 -7.47
C ASP A 108 6.35 -28.90 -7.74
N GLU A 109 6.70 -29.31 -8.96
CA GLU A 109 6.87 -30.73 -9.33
C GLU A 109 8.16 -31.35 -8.79
N GLY A 110 9.17 -30.50 -8.54
CA GLY A 110 10.47 -30.90 -8.04
C GLY A 110 11.56 -29.93 -8.44
N ARG A 111 12.80 -30.26 -8.07
CA ARG A 111 13.97 -29.41 -8.28
C ARG A 111 14.73 -29.85 -9.53
N ARG A 112 14.99 -28.92 -10.45
CA ARG A 112 15.81 -29.11 -11.65
C ARG A 112 16.59 -27.83 -11.95
N THR A 113 17.86 -28.00 -12.29
CA THR A 113 18.68 -26.99 -12.98
C THR A 113 19.28 -27.70 -14.19
N TRP A 114 18.95 -27.26 -15.42
CA TRP A 114 19.56 -27.87 -16.60
C TRP A 114 21.04 -27.51 -16.68
N VAL A 115 21.90 -28.51 -16.87
CA VAL A 115 23.34 -28.33 -17.05
C VAL A 115 23.84 -29.06 -18.28
N GLY A 116 24.82 -28.48 -18.97
CA GLY A 116 25.53 -29.12 -20.07
C GLY A 116 26.29 -30.37 -19.60
N LEU A 117 26.57 -31.30 -20.52
CA LEU A 117 27.29 -32.53 -20.17
C LEU A 117 28.70 -32.27 -19.59
N ASP A 118 29.34 -31.17 -19.99
CA ASP A 118 30.63 -30.67 -19.49
C ASP A 118 30.60 -30.24 -18.01
N ALA A 119 29.42 -29.88 -17.50
CA ALA A 119 29.18 -29.53 -16.09
C ALA A 119 28.76 -30.74 -15.23
N VAL A 120 28.81 -31.96 -15.77
CA VAL A 120 28.56 -33.22 -15.04
C VAL A 120 29.88 -33.95 -14.79
N SER A 121 30.05 -34.52 -13.58
CA SER A 121 31.26 -35.30 -13.26
C SER A 121 31.39 -36.49 -14.23
N PRO A 122 32.58 -36.74 -14.83
CA PRO A 122 32.79 -37.85 -15.75
C PRO A 122 32.49 -39.20 -15.07
N PHE A 123 32.73 -39.32 -13.76
CA PHE A 123 32.37 -40.53 -13.03
C PHE A 123 30.86 -40.81 -12.99
N LEU A 124 30.01 -39.78 -13.08
CA LEU A 124 28.55 -39.96 -13.13
C LEU A 124 28.11 -40.37 -14.54
N ILE A 125 28.72 -39.77 -15.57
CA ILE A 125 28.56 -40.14 -16.98
C ILE A 125 28.89 -41.63 -17.15
N ASP A 126 30.10 -42.04 -16.77
CA ASP A 126 30.58 -43.43 -16.89
C ASP A 126 29.72 -44.40 -16.07
N ALA A 127 29.37 -44.05 -14.83
CA ALA A 127 28.56 -44.91 -13.96
C ALA A 127 27.14 -45.11 -14.51
N THR A 128 26.52 -44.06 -15.08
CA THR A 128 25.22 -44.17 -15.73
C THR A 128 25.31 -44.99 -17.02
N ILE A 129 26.33 -44.80 -17.86
CA ILE A 129 26.52 -45.60 -19.09
C ILE A 129 26.72 -47.08 -18.72
N ALA A 130 27.66 -47.40 -17.83
CA ALA A 130 27.94 -48.78 -17.42
C ALA A 130 26.71 -49.49 -16.81
N THR A 131 25.82 -48.74 -16.15
CA THR A 131 24.63 -49.29 -15.50
C THR A 131 23.44 -49.44 -16.45
N GLU A 132 23.16 -48.41 -17.25
CA GLU A 132 21.94 -48.32 -18.04
C GLU A 132 22.13 -48.78 -19.49
N ASP A 133 23.28 -48.54 -20.12
CA ASP A 133 23.52 -48.85 -21.53
C ASP A 133 25.02 -48.89 -21.88
N ALA A 134 25.75 -49.95 -21.50
CA ALA A 134 27.20 -50.04 -21.69
C ALA A 134 27.67 -49.98 -23.16
N SER A 135 26.76 -50.15 -24.14
CA SER A 135 27.04 -49.98 -25.57
C SER A 135 26.64 -48.60 -26.12
N PHE A 136 26.26 -47.65 -25.26
CA PHE A 136 25.64 -46.38 -25.64
C PHE A 136 26.35 -45.65 -26.79
N TYR A 137 27.67 -45.47 -26.71
CA TYR A 137 28.42 -44.74 -27.74
C TYR A 137 28.54 -45.48 -29.09
N ILE A 138 28.31 -46.80 -29.13
CA ILE A 138 28.48 -47.64 -30.33
C ILE A 138 27.17 -48.22 -30.91
N ASN A 139 26.07 -48.17 -30.17
CA ASN A 139 24.77 -48.67 -30.64
C ASN A 139 24.00 -47.64 -31.48
N ASP A 140 23.06 -48.07 -32.34
CA ASP A 140 22.25 -47.15 -33.17
C ASP A 140 20.99 -46.63 -32.44
N GLY A 141 21.15 -46.34 -31.13
CA GLY A 141 20.07 -46.00 -30.21
C GLY A 141 19.30 -47.21 -29.68
N VAL A 142 19.58 -48.41 -30.20
CA VAL A 142 19.02 -49.70 -29.78
C VAL A 142 20.12 -50.76 -29.85
N ASP A 143 20.22 -51.63 -28.84
CA ASP A 143 21.19 -52.72 -28.78
C ASP A 143 20.50 -54.09 -29.00
N PRO A 144 20.69 -54.74 -30.16
CA PRO A 144 20.13 -56.06 -30.44
C PRO A 144 20.66 -57.17 -29.53
N ARG A 145 21.92 -57.08 -29.06
CA ARG A 145 22.53 -58.07 -28.16
C ARG A 145 21.91 -57.97 -26.78
N ARG A 146 21.66 -56.75 -26.29
CA ARG A 146 20.97 -56.48 -25.02
C ARG A 146 19.51 -56.94 -25.06
N ILE A 147 18.81 -56.75 -26.17
CA ILE A 147 17.45 -57.29 -26.37
C ILE A 147 17.45 -58.83 -26.36
N ALA A 148 18.36 -59.47 -27.10
CA ALA A 148 18.48 -60.94 -27.15
C ALA A 148 18.93 -61.55 -25.81
N GLY A 149 19.83 -60.88 -25.09
CA GLY A 149 20.27 -61.31 -23.75
C GLY A 149 19.15 -61.21 -22.71
N ALA A 150 18.40 -60.10 -22.69
CA ALA A 150 17.24 -59.95 -21.80
C ALA A 150 16.11 -60.94 -22.17
N ALA A 151 15.92 -61.25 -23.45
CA ALA A 151 15.01 -62.29 -23.90
C ALA A 151 15.36 -63.67 -23.31
N TRP A 152 16.64 -64.05 -23.39
CA TRP A 152 17.14 -65.31 -22.84
C TRP A 152 16.99 -65.37 -21.31
N GLN A 153 17.36 -64.29 -20.59
CA GLN A 153 17.23 -64.21 -19.14
C GLN A 153 15.76 -64.30 -18.68
N ASN A 154 14.82 -63.67 -19.40
CA ASN A 154 13.39 -63.74 -19.08
C ASN A 154 12.80 -65.13 -19.35
N PHE A 155 13.38 -65.92 -20.26
CA PHE A 155 13.02 -67.32 -20.47
C PHE A 155 13.51 -68.24 -19.33
N GLU A 156 14.60 -67.87 -18.68
CA GLU A 156 15.23 -68.64 -17.59
C GLU A 156 14.69 -68.25 -16.19
N ALA A 157 14.22 -67.02 -16.01
CA ALA A 157 13.80 -66.47 -14.70
C ALA A 157 12.28 -66.50 -14.42
N ASP A 158 11.44 -66.83 -15.41
CA ASP A 158 9.96 -66.83 -15.35
C ASP A 158 9.30 -65.49 -14.91
N ASP A 159 10.07 -64.40 -14.93
CA ASP A 159 9.66 -63.01 -14.64
C ASP A 159 10.30 -62.04 -15.64
N VAL A 160 9.70 -60.84 -15.82
CA VAL A 160 10.14 -59.84 -16.79
C VAL A 160 11.22 -58.94 -16.18
N VAL A 161 12.48 -59.33 -16.32
CA VAL A 161 13.63 -58.54 -15.90
C VAL A 161 13.79 -57.31 -16.82
N SER A 162 13.80 -56.11 -16.21
CA SER A 162 13.92 -54.84 -16.93
C SER A 162 15.35 -54.53 -17.37
N GLY A 163 15.89 -55.31 -18.31
CA GLY A 163 17.27 -55.18 -18.82
C GLY A 163 17.44 -54.81 -20.31
N ALA A 164 16.36 -54.69 -21.09
CA ALA A 164 16.44 -54.63 -22.55
C ALA A 164 16.55 -53.21 -23.19
N SER A 165 16.19 -52.14 -22.47
CA SER A 165 16.05 -50.79 -23.06
C SER A 165 17.35 -49.98 -22.96
N THR A 166 17.82 -49.40 -24.06
CA THR A 166 18.98 -48.47 -24.12
C THR A 166 18.66 -47.10 -23.51
N ILE A 167 19.68 -46.26 -23.28
CA ILE A 167 19.48 -44.87 -22.83
C ILE A 167 18.58 -44.10 -23.83
N THR A 168 18.84 -44.25 -25.14
CA THR A 168 18.05 -43.57 -26.19
C THR A 168 16.59 -44.05 -26.24
N MET A 169 16.31 -45.34 -25.97
CA MET A 169 14.92 -45.83 -25.82
C MET A 169 14.24 -45.24 -24.58
N GLN A 170 14.96 -45.11 -23.47
CA GLN A 170 14.42 -44.51 -22.25
C GLN A 170 14.14 -43.01 -22.44
N LEU A 171 14.99 -42.29 -23.18
CA LEU A 171 14.78 -40.90 -23.59
C LEU A 171 13.55 -40.78 -24.51
N ALA A 172 13.45 -41.59 -25.57
CA ALA A 172 12.30 -41.61 -26.48
C ALA A 172 10.97 -41.83 -25.74
N ARG A 173 10.95 -42.74 -24.76
CA ARG A 173 9.81 -42.97 -23.86
C ARG A 173 9.41 -41.72 -23.06
N ASN A 174 10.38 -40.94 -22.58
CA ASN A 174 10.12 -39.75 -21.78
C ASN A 174 9.66 -38.55 -22.63
N LEU A 175 10.15 -38.43 -23.87
CA LEU A 175 9.83 -37.33 -24.79
C LEU A 175 8.50 -37.52 -25.53
N PHE A 176 8.25 -38.69 -26.10
CA PHE A 176 7.19 -38.87 -27.10
C PHE A 176 5.96 -39.61 -26.59
N LEU A 177 6.11 -40.45 -25.57
CA LEU A 177 5.02 -41.26 -25.05
C LEU A 177 4.25 -40.55 -23.94
N LEU A 178 2.93 -40.63 -24.01
CA LEU A 178 1.99 -40.08 -23.04
C LEU A 178 2.28 -40.61 -21.63
N PRO A 179 2.31 -39.77 -20.58
CA PRO A 179 2.71 -40.17 -19.23
C PRO A 179 1.96 -41.40 -18.70
N GLU A 180 0.66 -41.50 -18.99
CA GLU A 180 -0.24 -42.57 -18.54
C GLU A 180 0.02 -43.90 -19.25
N ARG A 181 0.83 -43.89 -20.31
CA ARG A 181 1.08 -45.01 -21.24
C ARG A 181 2.53 -45.49 -21.28
N ARG A 182 3.49 -44.72 -20.72
CA ARG A 182 4.93 -45.03 -20.77
C ARG A 182 5.30 -46.40 -20.20
N TYR A 183 4.52 -46.88 -19.23
CA TYR A 183 4.81 -48.11 -18.49
C TYR A 183 3.92 -49.29 -18.90
N ASP A 184 3.06 -49.13 -19.92
CA ASP A 184 2.21 -50.20 -20.44
C ASP A 184 3.08 -51.40 -20.88
N GLN A 185 2.77 -52.62 -20.42
CA GLN A 185 3.53 -53.82 -20.77
C GLN A 185 3.15 -54.38 -22.16
N ALA A 186 3.05 -53.49 -23.17
CA ALA A 186 2.69 -53.83 -24.54
C ALA A 186 3.93 -53.93 -25.46
N LEU A 187 3.94 -54.94 -26.34
CA LEU A 187 4.96 -55.09 -27.38
C LEU A 187 4.92 -53.93 -28.39
N GLU A 188 3.71 -53.52 -28.75
CA GLU A 188 3.41 -52.38 -29.64
C GLU A 188 4.10 -51.07 -29.20
N ARG A 189 4.03 -50.75 -27.90
CA ARG A 189 4.74 -49.60 -27.31
C ARG A 189 6.24 -49.71 -27.54
N LYS A 190 6.79 -50.91 -27.35
CA LYS A 190 8.24 -51.14 -27.37
C LYS A 190 8.82 -51.13 -28.79
N SER A 191 8.05 -51.53 -29.81
CA SER A 191 8.42 -51.31 -31.21
C SER A 191 8.42 -49.82 -31.58
N LEU A 192 7.48 -49.03 -31.07
CA LEU A 192 7.45 -47.58 -31.27
C LEU A 192 8.65 -46.88 -30.59
N GLU A 193 9.01 -47.28 -29.37
CA GLU A 193 10.23 -46.78 -28.69
C GLU A 193 11.52 -47.08 -29.47
N ILE A 194 11.60 -48.24 -30.13
CA ILE A 194 12.75 -48.63 -30.97
C ILE A 194 12.90 -47.68 -32.17
N GLU A 195 11.83 -47.40 -32.90
CA GLU A 195 11.88 -46.52 -34.08
C GLU A 195 12.10 -45.05 -33.71
N LEU A 196 11.50 -44.58 -32.62
CA LEU A 196 11.76 -43.23 -32.09
C LEU A 196 13.21 -43.08 -31.60
N ALA A 197 13.76 -44.11 -30.94
CA ALA A 197 15.15 -44.10 -30.48
C ALA A 197 16.16 -44.07 -31.65
N ARG A 198 15.92 -44.87 -32.69
CA ARG A 198 16.70 -44.84 -33.95
C ARG A 198 16.59 -43.49 -34.66
N THR A 199 15.47 -42.81 -34.53
CA THR A 199 15.25 -41.48 -35.14
C THR A 199 16.01 -40.40 -34.36
N LEU A 200 15.92 -40.39 -33.03
CA LEU A 200 16.75 -39.54 -32.17
C LEU A 200 18.25 -39.73 -32.46
N ASN A 201 18.72 -40.98 -32.57
CA ASN A 201 20.12 -41.32 -32.84
C ASN A 201 20.63 -40.87 -34.23
N ARG A 202 19.74 -40.48 -35.14
CA ARG A 202 20.09 -39.91 -36.46
C ARG A 202 20.10 -38.38 -36.47
N LEU A 203 19.52 -37.73 -35.46
CA LEU A 203 19.30 -36.28 -35.41
C LEU A 203 20.19 -35.55 -34.38
N PHE A 204 20.68 -36.29 -33.38
CA PHE A 204 21.48 -35.77 -32.27
C PHE A 204 22.72 -36.62 -32.07
N THR A 205 23.78 -35.98 -31.59
CA THR A 205 25.01 -36.68 -31.17
C THR A 205 24.76 -37.48 -29.89
N LYS A 206 25.67 -38.41 -29.58
CA LYS A 206 25.59 -39.20 -28.34
C LYS A 206 25.63 -38.33 -27.10
N ASP A 207 26.46 -37.30 -27.08
CA ASP A 207 26.60 -36.39 -25.94
C ASP A 207 25.32 -35.56 -25.74
N GLU A 208 24.70 -35.06 -26.82
CA GLU A 208 23.41 -34.36 -26.75
C GLU A 208 22.30 -35.28 -26.20
N LEU A 209 22.22 -36.53 -26.67
CA LEU A 209 21.24 -37.51 -26.18
C LEU A 209 21.47 -37.87 -24.70
N LEU A 210 22.73 -37.94 -24.27
CA LEU A 210 23.07 -38.22 -22.89
C LEU A 210 22.77 -37.03 -21.97
N GLU A 211 23.04 -35.80 -22.42
CA GLU A 211 22.65 -34.56 -21.71
C GLU A 211 21.13 -34.51 -21.52
N MET A 212 20.36 -34.75 -22.59
CA MET A 212 18.89 -34.80 -22.50
C MET A 212 18.40 -35.86 -21.52
N TYR A 213 18.99 -37.07 -21.58
CA TYR A 213 18.61 -38.16 -20.69
C TYR A 213 18.91 -37.82 -19.23
N LEU A 214 20.16 -37.42 -18.92
CA LEU A 214 20.61 -37.11 -17.57
C LEU A 214 19.79 -35.99 -16.93
N ASN A 215 19.48 -34.91 -17.66
CA ASN A 215 18.68 -33.79 -17.13
C ASN A 215 17.18 -34.12 -16.93
N LEU A 216 16.66 -35.16 -17.59
CA LEU A 216 15.26 -35.56 -17.49
C LEU A 216 14.96 -36.61 -16.41
N ILE A 217 15.92 -37.49 -16.09
CA ILE A 217 15.72 -38.57 -15.11
C ILE A 217 15.56 -38.05 -13.67
N ASN A 218 14.80 -38.82 -12.88
CA ASN A 218 14.53 -38.56 -11.46
C ASN A 218 15.52 -39.36 -10.59
N TYR A 219 16.23 -38.67 -9.71
CA TYR A 219 17.24 -39.22 -8.80
C TYR A 219 16.73 -39.43 -7.37
N GLY A 220 15.42 -39.42 -7.14
CA GLY A 220 14.82 -39.48 -5.79
C GLY A 220 14.69 -38.08 -5.17
N HIS A 221 14.05 -37.96 -4.02
CA HIS A 221 13.90 -36.70 -3.28
C HIS A 221 13.43 -35.46 -4.08
N LEU A 222 12.56 -35.67 -5.10
CA LEU A 222 12.15 -34.66 -6.09
C LEU A 222 13.31 -34.02 -6.90
N ALA A 223 14.47 -34.65 -6.94
CA ALA A 223 15.64 -34.23 -7.72
C ALA A 223 15.54 -34.73 -9.16
N TYR A 224 15.50 -33.81 -10.12
CA TYR A 224 15.54 -34.12 -11.55
C TYR A 224 16.80 -33.50 -12.18
N GLY A 225 17.58 -34.33 -12.86
CA GLY A 225 18.87 -33.91 -13.37
C GLY A 225 20.04 -34.03 -12.37
N PRO A 226 21.28 -34.11 -12.88
CA PRO A 226 22.47 -34.38 -12.07
C PRO A 226 22.81 -33.23 -11.11
N GLU A 227 22.61 -31.97 -11.51
CA GLU A 227 22.89 -30.80 -10.64
C GLU A 227 21.96 -30.77 -9.43
N ALA A 228 20.65 -30.96 -9.63
CA ALA A 228 19.69 -31.03 -8.53
C ALA A 228 20.03 -32.18 -7.56
N ALA A 229 20.36 -33.36 -8.09
CA ALA A 229 20.75 -34.52 -7.29
C ALA A 229 22.03 -34.25 -6.47
N ALA A 230 23.08 -33.69 -7.08
CA ALA A 230 24.34 -33.38 -6.41
C ALA A 230 24.15 -32.34 -5.29
N ARG A 231 23.31 -31.32 -5.52
CA ARG A 231 22.98 -30.29 -4.52
C ARG A 231 22.17 -30.86 -3.37
N ILE A 232 21.13 -31.64 -3.64
CA ILE A 232 20.26 -32.23 -2.62
C ILE A 232 21.04 -33.21 -1.75
N TYR A 233 21.73 -34.18 -2.37
CA TYR A 233 22.38 -35.28 -1.64
C TYR A 233 23.74 -34.91 -1.05
N PHE A 234 24.51 -34.00 -1.66
CA PHE A 234 25.90 -33.70 -1.25
C PHE A 234 26.22 -32.22 -1.07
N GLY A 235 25.29 -31.30 -1.36
CA GLY A 235 25.46 -29.86 -1.15
C GLY A 235 26.43 -29.18 -2.11
N LYS A 236 26.72 -29.78 -3.28
CA LYS A 236 27.76 -29.32 -4.22
C LYS A 236 27.35 -29.50 -5.70
N PRO A 237 28.06 -28.88 -6.66
CA PRO A 237 27.76 -29.03 -8.09
C PRO A 237 27.98 -30.46 -8.60
N ALA A 238 27.29 -30.84 -9.66
CA ALA A 238 27.41 -32.15 -10.32
C ALA A 238 28.84 -32.44 -10.81
N ALA A 239 29.53 -31.45 -11.37
CA ALA A 239 30.95 -31.54 -11.75
C ALA A 239 31.88 -31.94 -10.59
N ALA A 240 31.49 -31.67 -9.33
CA ALA A 240 32.32 -31.91 -8.15
C ALA A 240 32.05 -33.27 -7.46
N LEU A 241 31.24 -34.15 -8.06
CA LEU A 241 30.98 -35.49 -7.55
C LEU A 241 32.22 -36.38 -7.69
N THR A 242 32.59 -37.05 -6.60
CA THR A 242 33.60 -38.11 -6.57
C THR A 242 33.02 -39.41 -7.13
N LEU A 243 33.89 -40.35 -7.53
CA LEU A 243 33.48 -41.67 -8.03
C LEU A 243 32.50 -42.40 -7.09
N ALA A 244 32.72 -42.34 -5.77
CA ALA A 244 31.83 -42.97 -4.80
C ALA A 244 30.42 -42.37 -4.82
N GLU A 245 30.31 -41.04 -4.84
CA GLU A 245 29.04 -40.31 -4.85
C GLU A 245 28.33 -40.46 -6.21
N ALA A 246 29.09 -40.40 -7.30
CA ALA A 246 28.59 -40.60 -8.66
C ALA A 246 28.01 -42.00 -8.86
N ALA A 247 28.72 -43.06 -8.43
CA ALA A 247 28.22 -44.43 -8.48
C ALA A 247 27.01 -44.68 -7.58
N LEU A 248 26.84 -43.90 -6.50
CA LEU A 248 25.62 -43.92 -5.69
C LEU A 248 24.45 -43.34 -6.48
N LEU A 249 24.61 -42.13 -7.03
CA LEU A 249 23.55 -41.42 -7.77
C LEU A 249 23.14 -42.16 -9.05
N ALA A 250 24.09 -42.69 -9.82
CA ALA A 250 23.82 -43.48 -11.03
C ALA A 250 22.94 -44.72 -10.77
N GLY A 251 22.95 -45.23 -9.52
CA GLY A 251 22.12 -46.37 -9.12
C GLY A 251 20.64 -46.03 -8.90
N ILE A 252 20.32 -44.78 -8.52
CA ILE A 252 18.99 -44.38 -8.04
C ILE A 252 17.88 -44.40 -9.11
N PRO A 253 18.09 -43.94 -10.36
CA PRO A 253 17.05 -43.84 -11.40
C PRO A 253 16.24 -45.11 -11.66
N GLN A 254 16.80 -46.30 -11.35
CA GLN A 254 16.11 -47.58 -11.48
C GLN A 254 14.86 -47.68 -10.59
N GLN A 255 14.93 -47.22 -9.34
CA GLN A 255 13.83 -47.23 -8.37
C GLN A 255 13.94 -46.02 -7.42
N PRO A 256 13.66 -44.79 -7.89
CA PRO A 256 14.04 -43.57 -7.18
C PRO A 256 13.49 -43.47 -5.74
N ALA A 257 12.26 -43.93 -5.51
CA ALA A 257 11.63 -43.92 -4.19
C ALA A 257 12.16 -44.98 -3.20
N LYS A 258 12.87 -46.02 -3.67
CA LYS A 258 13.43 -47.10 -2.84
C LYS A 258 14.95 -47.04 -2.68
N LEU A 259 15.60 -46.31 -3.57
CA LEU A 259 17.07 -46.17 -3.62
C LEU A 259 17.54 -44.77 -3.19
N ASP A 260 16.61 -43.92 -2.73
CA ASP A 260 16.89 -42.63 -2.11
C ASP A 260 17.76 -42.84 -0.85
N PRO A 261 19.03 -42.37 -0.82
CA PRO A 261 19.94 -42.58 0.31
C PRO A 261 19.56 -41.77 1.57
N LEU A 262 18.63 -40.81 1.47
CA LEU A 262 18.04 -40.12 2.63
C LEU A 262 16.93 -40.96 3.29
N VAL A 263 16.39 -41.96 2.59
CA VAL A 263 15.33 -42.86 3.07
C VAL A 263 15.88 -44.24 3.43
N ASP A 264 16.64 -44.89 2.55
CA ASP A 264 17.33 -46.15 2.81
C ASP A 264 18.75 -46.15 2.21
N MET A 265 19.70 -45.62 2.99
CA MET A 265 21.13 -45.69 2.71
C MET A 265 21.64 -47.13 2.48
N THR A 266 21.01 -48.15 3.08
CA THR A 266 21.45 -49.55 2.94
C THR A 266 21.07 -50.10 1.58
N ALA A 267 19.86 -49.82 1.09
CA ALA A 267 19.46 -50.13 -0.28
C ALA A 267 20.30 -49.35 -1.30
N ALA A 268 20.49 -48.06 -1.07
CA ALA A 268 21.34 -47.22 -1.92
C ALA A 268 22.79 -47.76 -1.99
N LYS A 269 23.40 -48.15 -0.86
CA LYS A 269 24.73 -48.78 -0.82
C LYS A 269 24.78 -50.13 -1.54
N ARG A 270 23.78 -51.01 -1.36
CA ARG A 270 23.71 -52.27 -2.13
C ARG A 270 23.64 -52.00 -3.64
N ARG A 271 22.92 -50.97 -4.07
CA ARG A 271 22.88 -50.55 -5.48
C ARG A 271 24.21 -49.96 -5.95
N GLN A 272 24.87 -49.11 -5.14
CA GLN A 272 26.20 -48.56 -5.42
C GLN A 272 27.22 -49.67 -5.72
N ARG A 273 27.18 -50.78 -4.96
CA ARG A 273 28.02 -51.96 -5.22
C ARG A 273 27.79 -52.49 -6.63
N VAL A 274 26.54 -52.75 -7.01
CA VAL A 274 26.17 -53.24 -8.34
C VAL A 274 26.62 -52.27 -9.45
N VAL A 275 26.51 -50.96 -9.24
CA VAL A 275 27.00 -49.95 -10.20
C VAL A 275 28.52 -50.06 -10.38
N LEU A 276 29.28 -50.11 -9.28
CA LEU A 276 30.74 -50.23 -9.34
C LEU A 276 31.18 -51.55 -9.98
N ASP A 277 30.51 -52.66 -9.68
CA ASP A 277 30.78 -53.97 -10.27
C ASP A 277 30.48 -53.98 -11.79
N LEU A 278 29.46 -53.24 -12.24
CA LEU A 278 29.18 -53.02 -13.67
C LEU A 278 30.23 -52.13 -14.34
N MET A 279 30.73 -51.08 -13.66
CA MET A 279 31.84 -50.27 -14.18
C MET A 279 33.12 -51.08 -14.34
N VAL A 280 33.44 -52.00 -13.42
CA VAL A 280 34.55 -52.96 -13.58
C VAL A 280 34.31 -53.90 -14.76
N ARG A 281 33.12 -54.52 -14.83
CA ARG A 281 32.75 -55.45 -15.91
C ARG A 281 32.84 -54.83 -17.31
N HIS A 282 32.61 -53.52 -17.42
CA HIS A 282 32.67 -52.77 -18.67
C HIS A 282 33.95 -51.93 -18.81
N GLU A 283 35.00 -52.25 -18.04
CA GLU A 283 36.36 -51.70 -18.15
C GLU A 283 36.49 -50.18 -17.94
N PHE A 284 35.47 -49.52 -17.35
CA PHE A 284 35.52 -48.10 -16.97
C PHE A 284 36.47 -47.84 -15.79
N LEU A 285 36.73 -48.84 -14.93
CA LEU A 285 37.67 -48.75 -13.81
C LEU A 285 38.13 -50.14 -13.34
N ASP A 286 39.25 -50.20 -12.62
CA ASP A 286 39.77 -51.44 -12.04
C ASP A 286 39.10 -51.81 -10.69
N GLN A 287 39.16 -53.10 -10.32
CA GLN A 287 38.56 -53.61 -9.07
C GLN A 287 39.10 -52.91 -7.82
N ALA A 288 40.40 -52.56 -7.76
CA ALA A 288 40.97 -51.90 -6.59
C ALA A 288 40.46 -50.46 -6.44
N THR A 289 40.13 -49.80 -7.54
CA THR A 289 39.45 -48.51 -7.58
C THR A 289 37.97 -48.63 -7.19
N ALA A 290 37.29 -49.70 -7.63
CA ALA A 290 35.93 -50.03 -7.20
C ALA A 290 35.82 -50.22 -5.67
N GLU A 291 36.69 -51.05 -5.09
CA GLU A 291 36.70 -51.29 -3.63
C GLU A 291 37.00 -50.02 -2.83
N ARG A 292 37.95 -49.19 -3.30
CA ARG A 292 38.25 -47.90 -2.67
C ARG A 292 37.06 -46.94 -2.72
N ALA A 293 36.36 -46.86 -3.85
CA ALA A 293 35.17 -46.03 -4.00
C ALA A 293 33.98 -46.54 -3.15
N TYR A 294 33.80 -47.86 -3.04
CA TYR A 294 32.78 -48.43 -2.17
C TYR A 294 33.09 -48.21 -0.68
N GLY A 295 34.36 -48.35 -0.29
CA GLY A 295 34.84 -48.12 1.08
C GLY A 295 34.86 -46.66 1.51
N GLN A 296 34.76 -45.71 0.57
CA GLN A 296 34.73 -44.28 0.88
C GLN A 296 33.49 -43.92 1.72
N PRO A 297 33.66 -43.23 2.87
CA PRO A 297 32.54 -42.69 3.64
C PRO A 297 31.78 -41.63 2.85
N LEU A 298 30.49 -41.86 2.63
CA LEU A 298 29.58 -40.93 1.96
C LEU A 298 28.97 -39.98 2.99
N ARG A 299 29.34 -38.71 2.94
CA ARG A 299 28.74 -37.68 3.81
C ARG A 299 27.61 -36.97 3.07
N LEU A 300 26.37 -37.41 3.32
CA LEU A 300 25.19 -36.72 2.81
C LEU A 300 25.09 -35.29 3.37
N ASN A 301 24.42 -34.43 2.60
CA ASN A 301 24.01 -33.11 3.03
C ASN A 301 23.04 -33.21 4.24
N PRO A 302 23.36 -32.62 5.41
CA PRO A 302 22.49 -32.66 6.58
C PRO A 302 21.25 -31.75 6.47
N ARG A 303 21.13 -30.96 5.39
CA ARG A 303 19.97 -30.10 5.09
C ARG A 303 19.51 -30.33 3.64
N PRO A 304 18.86 -31.46 3.31
CA PRO A 304 18.30 -31.73 1.99
C PRO A 304 17.00 -30.93 1.73
N ALA A 305 16.35 -30.47 2.81
CA ALA A 305 15.20 -29.57 2.82
C ALA A 305 15.43 -28.31 1.93
N PRO A 306 14.36 -27.63 1.48
CA PRO A 306 14.49 -26.36 0.78
C PRO A 306 15.37 -25.37 1.55
N ALA A 307 16.06 -24.50 0.80
CA ALA A 307 16.82 -23.39 1.38
C ALA A 307 15.94 -22.60 2.39
N PRO A 308 16.53 -22.08 3.48
CA PRO A 308 15.74 -21.40 4.52
C PRO A 308 14.94 -20.26 3.91
N ALA A 309 13.61 -20.30 4.06
CA ALA A 309 12.68 -19.28 3.55
C ALA A 309 12.87 -17.96 4.31
N ARG A 310 13.82 -17.16 3.86
CA ARG A 310 14.16 -15.85 4.45
C ARG A 310 13.20 -14.81 3.91
N ALA A 311 12.69 -13.95 4.80
CA ALA A 311 11.69 -12.94 4.46
C ALA A 311 10.48 -13.54 3.69
N PRO A 312 9.77 -14.55 4.23
CA PRO A 312 8.78 -15.32 3.47
C PRO A 312 7.66 -14.46 2.89
N HIS A 313 7.20 -13.45 3.63
CA HIS A 313 6.24 -12.43 3.15
C HIS A 313 6.73 -11.65 1.92
N PHE A 314 8.03 -11.33 1.89
CA PHE A 314 8.65 -10.66 0.74
C PHE A 314 8.82 -11.63 -0.44
N VAL A 315 9.22 -12.88 -0.17
CA VAL A 315 9.37 -13.92 -1.21
C VAL A 315 8.03 -14.19 -1.90
N GLN A 316 6.93 -14.29 -1.15
CA GLN A 316 5.58 -14.43 -1.72
C GLN A 316 5.19 -13.24 -2.60
N TYR A 317 5.51 -12.02 -2.18
CA TYR A 317 5.25 -10.82 -2.97
C TYR A 317 6.12 -10.77 -4.25
N ALA A 318 7.40 -11.13 -4.16
CA ALA A 318 8.30 -11.24 -5.31
C ALA A 318 7.89 -12.36 -6.28
N GLU A 319 7.35 -13.47 -5.77
CA GLU A 319 6.76 -14.54 -6.58
C GLU A 319 5.54 -14.03 -7.38
N GLN A 320 4.63 -13.30 -6.73
CA GLN A 320 3.47 -12.68 -7.39
C GLN A 320 3.89 -11.66 -8.46
N GLU A 321 4.85 -10.79 -8.17
CA GLU A 321 5.40 -9.84 -9.16
C GLU A 321 6.04 -10.57 -10.35
N LEU A 322 6.81 -11.64 -10.09
CA LEU A 322 7.45 -12.43 -11.14
C LEU A 322 6.41 -13.11 -12.03
N SER A 323 5.42 -13.79 -11.45
CA SER A 323 4.34 -14.44 -12.21
C SER A 323 3.57 -13.44 -13.06
N ALA A 324 3.25 -12.25 -12.54
CA ALA A 324 2.58 -11.21 -13.31
C ALA A 324 3.43 -10.73 -14.51
N ARG A 325 4.74 -10.52 -14.32
CA ARG A 325 5.68 -10.12 -15.39
C ARG A 325 5.94 -11.23 -16.41
N LEU A 326 5.94 -12.50 -16.01
CA LEU A 326 6.14 -13.63 -16.93
C LEU A 326 4.87 -13.94 -17.74
N ALA A 327 3.69 -13.83 -17.12
CA ALA A 327 2.40 -14.02 -17.79
C ALA A 327 2.14 -13.00 -18.91
N SER A 328 2.70 -11.79 -18.82
CA SER A 328 2.63 -10.80 -19.90
C SER A 328 3.52 -11.10 -21.13
N SER A 329 4.21 -12.24 -21.15
CA SER A 329 5.11 -12.63 -22.25
C SER A 329 4.61 -13.86 -23.03
N GLU A 330 4.76 -13.81 -24.35
CA GLU A 330 4.32 -14.87 -25.28
C GLU A 330 4.96 -16.26 -25.00
N ARG A 331 6.06 -16.29 -24.25
CA ARG A 331 6.83 -17.51 -23.94
C ARG A 331 6.16 -18.41 -22.90
N PHE A 332 5.45 -17.84 -21.93
CA PHE A 332 4.96 -18.60 -20.77
C PHE A 332 3.45 -18.91 -20.80
N GLN A 333 2.69 -18.27 -21.71
CA GLN A 333 1.27 -18.56 -22.03
C GLN A 333 0.43 -18.97 -20.82
N ALA A 334 0.32 -18.07 -19.85
CA ALA A 334 -0.38 -18.29 -18.59
C ALA A 334 -1.36 -17.14 -18.32
N ASP A 335 -2.44 -17.44 -17.61
CA ASP A 335 -3.33 -16.40 -17.12
C ASP A 335 -2.58 -15.50 -16.09
N PRO A 336 -2.77 -14.17 -16.11
CA PRO A 336 -2.09 -13.26 -15.20
C PRO A 336 -2.34 -13.60 -13.72
N GLY A 337 -1.27 -13.80 -12.95
CA GLY A 337 -1.32 -14.05 -11.51
C GLY A 337 -1.18 -15.51 -11.08
N GLU A 338 -1.12 -16.46 -12.02
CA GLU A 338 -0.87 -17.88 -11.71
C GLU A 338 0.53 -18.11 -11.08
N PRO A 339 0.65 -18.59 -9.82
CA PRO A 339 1.94 -18.72 -9.13
C PRO A 339 2.87 -19.77 -9.76
N TRP A 340 2.31 -20.79 -10.42
CA TRP A 340 3.09 -21.89 -11.00
C TRP A 340 4.10 -21.40 -12.06
N VAL A 341 3.84 -20.26 -12.73
CA VAL A 341 4.73 -19.70 -13.75
C VAL A 341 6.09 -19.33 -13.15
N ALA A 342 6.08 -18.60 -12.03
CA ALA A 342 7.29 -18.29 -11.27
C ALA A 342 8.01 -19.58 -10.81
N ARG A 343 7.27 -20.57 -10.28
CA ARG A 343 7.84 -21.83 -9.74
C ARG A 343 8.47 -22.76 -10.77
N ARG A 344 8.07 -22.67 -12.04
CA ARG A 344 8.52 -23.59 -13.11
C ARG A 344 9.51 -22.97 -14.10
N SER A 345 9.70 -21.65 -14.06
CA SER A 345 10.37 -20.89 -15.13
C SER A 345 11.90 -20.96 -15.15
N GLY A 346 12.54 -21.49 -14.11
CA GLY A 346 14.00 -21.62 -14.06
C GLY A 346 14.76 -20.30 -13.96
N MET A 347 14.16 -19.28 -13.34
CA MET A 347 14.74 -17.94 -13.27
C MET A 347 15.72 -17.80 -12.10
N ASP A 348 16.86 -17.13 -12.31
CA ASP A 348 17.70 -16.62 -11.22
C ASP A 348 17.37 -15.14 -10.99
N VAL A 349 16.69 -14.85 -9.88
CA VAL A 349 16.05 -13.55 -9.60
C VAL A 349 16.85 -12.79 -8.54
N ILE A 350 17.35 -11.62 -8.92
CA ILE A 350 17.88 -10.63 -7.98
C ILE A 350 16.75 -9.69 -7.58
N THR A 351 16.38 -9.74 -6.31
CA THR A 351 15.35 -8.88 -5.74
C THR A 351 15.93 -7.56 -5.23
N THR A 352 15.07 -6.69 -4.72
CA THR A 352 15.42 -5.41 -4.13
C THR A 352 15.74 -5.49 -2.64
N LEU A 353 15.32 -6.58 -1.97
CA LEU A 353 15.48 -6.77 -0.53
C LEU A 353 16.95 -6.69 -0.13
N ASP A 354 17.25 -5.96 0.93
CA ASP A 354 18.53 -6.08 1.63
C ASP A 354 18.32 -6.94 2.87
N LEU A 355 18.93 -8.14 2.90
CA LEU A 355 18.70 -9.10 3.98
C LEU A 355 19.17 -8.57 5.36
N ALA A 356 20.12 -7.62 5.40
CA ALA A 356 20.55 -7.02 6.66
C ALA A 356 19.53 -5.98 7.16
N LEU A 357 18.97 -5.14 6.26
CA LEU A 357 17.89 -4.21 6.63
C LEU A 357 16.62 -4.97 7.04
N GLN A 358 16.30 -6.08 6.37
CA GLN A 358 15.22 -6.98 6.76
C GLN A 358 15.41 -7.52 8.19
N ALA A 359 16.60 -8.00 8.54
CA ALA A 359 16.87 -8.50 9.89
C ALA A 359 16.71 -7.40 10.96
N VAL A 360 17.12 -6.17 10.67
CA VAL A 360 16.91 -5.01 11.55
C VAL A 360 15.40 -4.72 11.71
N ALA A 361 14.63 -4.75 10.61
CA ALA A 361 13.18 -4.58 10.64
C ALA A 361 12.47 -5.66 11.49
N GLU A 362 12.76 -6.94 11.25
CA GLU A 362 12.18 -8.08 11.97
C GLU A 362 12.51 -8.02 13.48
N SER A 363 13.77 -7.76 13.83
CA SER A 363 14.18 -7.65 15.23
C SER A 363 13.55 -6.46 15.95
N THR A 364 13.39 -5.32 15.26
CA THR A 364 12.81 -4.11 15.84
C THR A 364 11.31 -4.27 16.06
N ALA A 365 10.59 -4.81 15.07
CA ALA A 365 9.16 -5.09 15.18
C ALA A 365 8.88 -6.07 16.33
N ARG A 366 9.66 -7.16 16.43
CA ARG A 366 9.53 -8.16 17.50
C ARG A 366 9.82 -7.58 18.88
N ALA A 367 10.91 -6.82 19.04
CA ALA A 367 11.26 -6.19 20.31
C ALA A 367 10.20 -5.15 20.74
N GLY A 368 9.72 -4.34 19.80
CA GLY A 368 8.70 -3.33 20.05
C GLY A 368 7.36 -3.92 20.47
N VAL A 369 6.86 -4.94 19.77
CA VAL A 369 5.62 -5.62 20.18
C VAL A 369 5.80 -6.33 21.52
N ALA A 370 6.92 -7.00 21.77
CA ALA A 370 7.19 -7.62 23.08
C ALA A 370 7.16 -6.60 24.24
N GLN A 371 7.62 -5.37 24.01
CA GLN A 371 7.56 -4.28 25.00
C GLN A 371 6.14 -3.71 25.19
N LEU A 372 5.35 -3.61 24.11
CA LEU A 372 4.08 -2.88 24.07
C LEU A 372 2.85 -3.78 24.31
N ALA A 373 2.92 -5.06 23.97
CA ALA A 373 1.84 -6.04 24.11
C ALA A 373 1.28 -6.18 25.55
N PRO A 374 2.09 -6.20 26.64
CA PRO A 374 1.56 -6.27 28.00
C PRO A 374 0.64 -5.10 28.35
N ARG A 375 0.96 -3.89 27.87
CA ARG A 375 0.14 -2.69 28.08
C ARG A 375 -1.08 -2.66 27.17
N TYR A 376 -0.86 -2.85 25.87
CA TYR A 376 -1.83 -2.51 24.84
C TYR A 376 -2.59 -3.70 24.22
N GLY A 377 -2.13 -4.94 24.39
CA GLY A 377 -2.81 -6.11 23.83
C GLY A 377 -2.77 -6.19 22.30
N MET A 378 -1.66 -5.74 21.71
CA MET A 378 -1.30 -6.04 20.32
C MET A 378 -0.53 -7.36 20.27
N SER A 379 -0.75 -8.17 19.23
CA SER A 379 -0.06 -9.44 19.01
C SER A 379 0.91 -9.40 17.82
N ASN A 380 0.71 -8.47 16.89
CA ASN A 380 1.43 -8.46 15.61
C ASN A 380 1.86 -7.05 15.17
N SER A 381 2.81 -6.99 14.24
CA SER A 381 3.29 -5.78 13.57
C SER A 381 3.78 -6.08 12.17
N ALA A 382 3.63 -5.09 11.28
CA ALA A 382 4.15 -5.11 9.92
C ALA A 382 5.02 -3.87 9.69
N LEU A 383 6.06 -4.01 8.87
CA LEU A 383 7.03 -2.95 8.58
C LEU A 383 7.43 -3.00 7.11
N VAL A 384 7.32 -1.87 6.43
CA VAL A 384 7.75 -1.67 5.03
C VAL A 384 8.84 -0.62 5.01
N ALA A 385 9.96 -0.89 4.33
CA ALA A 385 11.03 0.08 4.11
C ALA A 385 11.32 0.21 2.60
N LEU A 386 11.26 1.44 2.07
CA LEU A 386 11.42 1.75 0.65
C LEU A 386 12.56 2.71 0.39
N ALA A 387 13.27 2.52 -0.73
CA ALA A 387 14.20 3.49 -1.28
C ALA A 387 13.44 4.68 -1.93
N PRO A 388 13.67 5.94 -1.50
CA PRO A 388 12.89 7.09 -1.98
C PRO A 388 12.91 7.31 -3.49
N ASP A 389 14.08 7.25 -4.13
CA ASP A 389 14.19 7.59 -5.55
C ASP A 389 13.57 6.51 -6.46
N THR A 390 13.83 5.23 -6.16
CA THR A 390 13.57 4.11 -7.08
C THR A 390 12.26 3.36 -6.84
N GLY A 391 11.69 3.41 -5.62
CA GLY A 391 10.55 2.54 -5.26
C GLY A 391 10.94 1.10 -4.91
N GLU A 392 12.24 0.80 -4.77
CA GLU A 392 12.72 -0.52 -4.37
C GLU A 392 12.33 -0.84 -2.91
N ILE A 393 11.75 -2.02 -2.69
CA ILE A 393 11.45 -2.55 -1.36
C ILE A 393 12.74 -3.08 -0.74
N LEU A 394 13.24 -2.41 0.31
CA LEU A 394 14.46 -2.77 1.01
C LEU A 394 14.21 -3.75 2.17
N ALA A 395 13.04 -3.64 2.81
CA ALA A 395 12.54 -4.59 3.82
C ALA A 395 11.01 -4.67 3.75
N LEU A 396 10.45 -5.87 3.97
CA LEU A 396 9.02 -6.13 4.08
C LEU A 396 8.78 -7.22 5.13
N VAL A 397 8.18 -6.82 6.24
CA VAL A 397 7.72 -7.65 7.35
C VAL A 397 6.21 -7.64 7.32
N GLY A 398 5.57 -8.77 6.97
CA GLY A 398 4.11 -8.90 6.97
C GLY A 398 3.52 -9.30 8.33
N SER A 399 4.31 -9.97 9.16
CA SER A 399 4.01 -10.38 10.54
C SER A 399 5.31 -10.58 11.33
N LEU A 400 5.22 -10.71 12.67
CA LEU A 400 6.39 -10.94 13.54
C LEU A 400 7.02 -12.33 13.42
N ASP A 401 6.22 -13.32 13.04
CA ASP A 401 6.59 -14.71 12.88
C ASP A 401 5.63 -15.31 11.84
N PHE A 402 6.19 -15.85 10.76
CA PHE A 402 5.42 -16.38 9.64
C PHE A 402 4.77 -17.74 9.97
N ASP A 403 5.44 -18.54 10.79
CA ASP A 403 5.02 -19.91 11.11
C ASP A 403 4.13 -19.99 12.37
N ASN A 404 3.84 -18.85 13.02
CA ASN A 404 3.00 -18.80 14.21
C ASN A 404 1.51 -18.61 13.87
N PRO A 405 0.65 -19.63 14.05
CA PRO A 405 -0.78 -19.52 13.79
C PRO A 405 -1.55 -18.66 14.81
N GLU A 406 -1.02 -18.43 16.03
CA GLU A 406 -1.71 -17.66 17.07
C GLU A 406 -1.83 -16.16 16.75
N ILE A 407 -1.06 -15.68 15.76
CA ILE A 407 -1.07 -14.30 15.29
C ILE A 407 -1.45 -14.18 13.80
N ASP A 408 -2.02 -15.25 13.23
CA ASP A 408 -2.22 -15.44 11.79
C ASP A 408 -0.92 -15.16 10.99
N GLY A 409 0.19 -15.77 11.39
CA GLY A 409 1.54 -15.44 10.93
C GLY A 409 1.73 -15.40 9.41
N GLN A 410 0.97 -16.20 8.65
CA GLN A 410 1.02 -16.25 7.19
C GLN A 410 0.23 -15.11 6.50
N VAL A 411 -0.56 -14.33 7.25
CA VAL A 411 -1.24 -13.14 6.72
C VAL A 411 -0.24 -12.00 6.58
N ASN A 412 0.02 -11.58 5.34
CA ASN A 412 0.88 -10.45 5.05
C ASN A 412 0.13 -9.12 5.28
N VAL A 413 0.19 -8.61 6.51
CA VAL A 413 -0.51 -7.36 6.87
C VAL A 413 0.08 -6.14 6.16
N ALA A 414 1.32 -6.21 5.66
CA ALA A 414 1.92 -5.12 4.89
C ALA A 414 1.19 -4.82 3.56
N ILE A 415 0.58 -5.84 2.94
CA ILE A 415 -0.17 -5.73 1.67
C ILE A 415 -1.69 -5.88 1.86
N SER A 416 -2.15 -6.26 3.05
CA SER A 416 -3.58 -6.35 3.37
C SER A 416 -4.15 -4.95 3.62
N PRO A 417 -5.28 -4.54 3.00
CA PRO A 417 -5.92 -3.26 3.32
C PRO A 417 -6.34 -3.18 4.79
N ARG A 418 -6.03 -2.05 5.44
CA ARG A 418 -6.43 -1.71 6.81
C ARG A 418 -6.83 -0.24 6.88
N GLN A 419 -7.53 0.19 7.93
CA GLN A 419 -7.87 1.60 8.06
C GLN A 419 -6.62 2.43 8.41
N PRO A 420 -6.19 3.39 7.57
CA PRO A 420 -4.99 4.19 7.81
C PRO A 420 -5.19 5.23 8.93
N GLY A 421 -6.43 5.45 9.35
CA GLY A 421 -6.80 6.55 10.25
C GLY A 421 -6.28 7.90 9.74
N SER A 422 -5.80 8.74 10.66
CA SER A 422 -5.19 10.03 10.31
C SER A 422 -3.88 9.98 9.49
N ALA A 423 -3.33 8.81 9.15
CA ALA A 423 -2.15 8.73 8.27
C ALA A 423 -2.48 9.05 6.81
N ILE A 424 -3.76 9.00 6.41
CA ILE A 424 -4.22 9.40 5.06
C ILE A 424 -4.18 10.92 4.82
N LYS A 425 -4.18 11.74 5.89
CA LYS A 425 -4.33 13.21 5.79
C LYS A 425 -3.34 13.90 4.85
N PRO A 426 -2.04 13.54 4.77
CA PRO A 426 -1.12 14.14 3.81
C PRO A 426 -1.57 14.06 2.35
N ILE A 427 -2.33 13.03 1.95
CA ILE A 427 -2.89 12.90 0.59
C ILE A 427 -3.95 13.99 0.33
N LEU A 428 -4.85 14.23 1.30
CA LEU A 428 -5.83 15.33 1.23
C LEU A 428 -5.15 16.70 1.17
N TYR A 429 -4.12 16.91 2.00
CA TYR A 429 -3.40 18.18 2.02
C TYR A 429 -2.54 18.35 0.74
N ALA A 430 -2.05 17.26 0.13
CA ALA A 430 -1.42 17.29 -1.20
C ALA A 430 -2.40 17.78 -2.26
N ALA A 431 -3.62 17.24 -2.31
CA ALA A 431 -4.66 17.67 -3.25
C ALA A 431 -4.98 19.17 -3.11
N ALA A 432 -5.10 19.67 -1.89
CA ALA A 432 -5.40 21.07 -1.63
C ALA A 432 -4.23 22.03 -1.94
N LEU A 433 -2.99 21.62 -1.66
CA LEU A 433 -1.77 22.39 -1.98
C LEU A 433 -1.53 22.43 -3.50
N GLU A 434 -1.62 21.29 -4.18
CA GLU A 434 -1.39 21.18 -5.63
C GLU A 434 -2.44 21.97 -6.43
N ALA A 435 -3.70 21.99 -5.96
CA ALA A 435 -4.76 22.82 -6.52
C ALA A 435 -4.66 24.32 -6.12
N ASN A 436 -3.56 24.76 -5.50
CA ASN A 436 -3.33 26.10 -4.95
C ASN A 436 -4.48 26.63 -4.07
N ARG A 437 -5.24 25.76 -3.39
CA ARG A 437 -6.34 26.14 -2.51
C ARG A 437 -5.87 26.59 -1.14
N ILE A 438 -4.71 26.12 -0.69
CA ILE A 438 -4.14 26.45 0.63
C ILE A 438 -2.63 26.67 0.53
N SER A 439 -2.08 27.33 1.54
CA SER A 439 -0.64 27.37 1.87
C SER A 439 -0.44 26.94 3.33
N PRO A 440 0.80 26.71 3.82
CA PRO A 440 1.05 26.39 5.22
C PRO A 440 0.52 27.44 6.22
N ALA A 441 0.44 28.71 5.79
CA ALA A 441 -0.09 29.85 6.56
C ALA A 441 -1.62 30.02 6.48
N SER A 442 -2.29 29.37 5.53
CA SER A 442 -3.76 29.43 5.40
C SER A 442 -4.42 28.99 6.70
N VAL A 443 -5.50 29.68 7.08
CA VAL A 443 -6.18 29.44 8.36
C VAL A 443 -7.41 28.56 8.16
N LEU A 444 -7.54 27.53 8.99
CA LEU A 444 -8.66 26.59 9.04
C LEU A 444 -9.44 26.75 10.35
N TRP A 445 -10.75 26.56 10.27
CA TRP A 445 -11.66 26.65 11.42
C TRP A 445 -11.83 25.31 12.16
N ASP A 446 -11.09 25.10 13.25
CA ASP A 446 -11.30 24.03 14.21
C ASP A 446 -12.39 24.40 15.25
N ILE A 447 -13.65 24.39 14.79
CA ILE A 447 -14.86 24.67 15.60
C ILE A 447 -15.93 23.61 15.32
N PRO A 448 -16.88 23.36 16.25
CA PRO A 448 -17.94 22.36 16.07
C PRO A 448 -18.64 22.47 14.72
N VAL A 449 -18.83 21.34 14.06
CA VAL A 449 -19.52 21.24 12.77
C VAL A 449 -20.40 19.99 12.77
N ARG A 450 -21.50 20.04 12.01
CA ARG A 450 -22.43 18.94 11.80
C ARG A 450 -22.75 18.86 10.32
N TYR A 451 -22.69 17.66 9.76
CA TYR A 451 -23.09 17.37 8.39
C TYR A 451 -24.29 16.42 8.44
N SER A 452 -25.35 16.73 7.70
CA SER A 452 -26.47 15.80 7.47
C SER A 452 -26.18 15.00 6.20
N ASP A 453 -26.48 13.71 6.21
CA ASP A 453 -26.45 12.86 5.01
C ASP A 453 -27.74 12.94 4.19
N GLY A 454 -28.74 13.71 4.64
CA GLY A 454 -30.07 13.79 4.03
C GLY A 454 -31.00 12.62 4.36
N ALA A 455 -30.48 11.54 4.96
CA ALA A 455 -31.24 10.38 5.44
C ALA A 455 -31.56 10.44 6.95
N GLY A 456 -31.21 11.55 7.61
CA GLY A 456 -31.46 11.79 9.03
C GLY A 456 -30.26 11.53 9.93
N ASN A 457 -29.15 11.00 9.42
CA ASN A 457 -27.94 10.82 10.21
C ASN A 457 -27.12 12.12 10.26
N VAL A 458 -26.53 12.41 11.43
CA VAL A 458 -25.70 13.61 11.64
C VAL A 458 -24.27 13.22 11.95
N TYR A 459 -23.37 13.45 11.00
CA TYR A 459 -21.94 13.31 11.20
C TYR A 459 -21.37 14.55 11.90
N ALA A 460 -20.83 14.37 13.10
CA ALA A 460 -20.29 15.44 13.95
C ALA A 460 -18.85 15.09 14.40
N PRO A 461 -17.82 15.35 13.58
CA PRO A 461 -16.44 15.00 13.90
C PRO A 461 -15.93 15.76 15.13
N ARG A 462 -15.02 15.12 15.87
CA ARG A 462 -14.31 15.69 17.03
C ARG A 462 -12.81 15.44 16.90
N ASN A 463 -12.00 16.29 17.51
CA ASN A 463 -10.57 16.03 17.65
C ASN A 463 -10.32 14.97 18.72
N TYR A 464 -9.16 14.32 18.62
CA TYR A 464 -8.76 13.21 19.49
C TYR A 464 -8.62 13.62 20.97
N ASP A 465 -8.27 14.88 21.24
CA ASP A 465 -8.18 15.46 22.58
C ASP A 465 -9.53 15.96 23.14
N GLY A 466 -10.62 15.80 22.37
CA GLY A 466 -11.96 16.25 22.72
C GLY A 466 -12.20 17.76 22.65
N ARG A 467 -11.22 18.55 22.21
CA ARG A 467 -11.28 20.03 22.21
C ARG A 467 -11.43 20.60 20.81
N PHE A 468 -11.64 21.91 20.75
CA PHE A 468 -11.73 22.72 19.52
C PHE A 468 -10.79 23.91 19.69
N HIS A 469 -9.85 24.08 18.75
CA HIS A 469 -8.74 25.02 18.84
C HIS A 469 -9.04 26.39 18.19
N GLY A 470 -10.21 26.56 17.57
CA GLY A 470 -10.60 27.82 16.93
C GLY A 470 -9.89 28.01 15.59
N LEU A 471 -9.20 29.13 15.41
CA LEU A 471 -8.40 29.39 14.20
C LEU A 471 -7.05 28.69 14.31
N VAL A 472 -6.75 27.79 13.39
CA VAL A 472 -5.46 27.08 13.31
C VAL A 472 -4.88 27.18 11.90
N SER A 473 -3.58 27.38 11.75
CA SER A 473 -2.95 27.31 10.43
C SER A 473 -2.97 25.89 9.88
N VAL A 474 -2.90 25.73 8.56
CA VAL A 474 -2.72 24.46 7.85
C VAL A 474 -1.53 23.68 8.40
N ARG A 475 -0.40 24.35 8.66
CA ARG A 475 0.76 23.78 9.36
C ARG A 475 0.36 23.14 10.68
N SER A 476 -0.26 23.91 11.58
CA SER A 476 -0.65 23.43 12.91
C SER A 476 -1.71 22.32 12.84
N ALA A 477 -2.66 22.41 11.90
CA ALA A 477 -3.72 21.43 11.73
C ALA A 477 -3.20 20.05 11.26
N LEU A 478 -2.31 20.03 10.26
CA LEU A 478 -1.71 18.79 9.78
C LEU A 478 -0.68 18.23 10.78
N ALA A 479 0.19 19.08 11.34
CA ALA A 479 1.24 18.67 12.27
C ALA A 479 0.68 18.10 13.59
N ASN A 480 -0.39 18.68 14.13
CA ASN A 480 -1.11 18.13 15.30
C ASN A 480 -2.20 17.13 14.93
N SER A 481 -2.39 16.85 13.64
CA SER A 481 -3.34 15.86 13.14
C SER A 481 -4.80 16.12 13.54
N TYR A 482 -5.23 17.38 13.64
CA TYR A 482 -6.62 17.73 13.98
C TYR A 482 -7.60 17.16 12.96
N ASN A 483 -8.78 16.74 13.45
CA ASN A 483 -9.78 16.02 12.66
C ASN A 483 -10.73 16.99 11.95
N VAL A 484 -11.26 17.97 12.68
CA VAL A 484 -12.31 18.85 12.14
C VAL A 484 -11.81 19.76 11.01
N PRO A 485 -10.60 20.35 11.06
CA PRO A 485 -10.01 21.06 9.92
C PRO A 485 -9.84 20.17 8.69
N ALA A 486 -9.43 18.91 8.86
CA ALA A 486 -9.26 17.97 7.75
C ALA A 486 -10.61 17.61 7.10
N VAL A 487 -11.67 17.38 7.90
CA VAL A 487 -13.01 17.12 7.35
C VAL A 487 -13.55 18.32 6.57
N LYS A 488 -13.34 19.55 7.07
CA LYS A 488 -13.71 20.78 6.33
C LYS A 488 -12.91 20.95 5.03
N LEU A 489 -11.60 20.68 5.07
CA LEU A 489 -10.77 20.73 3.87
C LEU A 489 -11.23 19.71 2.81
N LEU A 490 -11.68 18.52 3.23
CA LEU A 490 -12.27 17.53 2.32
C LEU A 490 -13.61 17.98 1.71
N GLN A 491 -14.39 18.83 2.38
CA GLN A 491 -15.58 19.42 1.77
C GLN A 491 -15.20 20.30 0.56
N THR A 492 -14.09 21.05 0.65
CA THR A 492 -13.57 21.89 -0.44
C THR A 492 -12.85 21.09 -1.54
N VAL A 493 -12.05 20.07 -1.18
CA VAL A 493 -11.35 19.19 -2.13
C VAL A 493 -12.29 18.17 -2.79
N THR A 494 -13.40 17.86 -2.13
CA THR A 494 -14.34 16.75 -2.39
C THR A 494 -13.75 15.34 -2.13
N PRO A 495 -14.59 14.35 -1.77
CA PRO A 495 -14.18 12.95 -1.71
C PRO A 495 -13.54 12.42 -3.01
N GLN A 496 -14.03 12.85 -4.18
CA GLN A 496 -13.48 12.41 -5.47
C GLN A 496 -12.06 12.92 -5.66
N GLY A 497 -11.82 14.23 -5.47
CA GLY A 497 -10.48 14.81 -5.60
C GLY A 497 -9.44 14.22 -4.63
N MET A 498 -9.89 13.73 -3.46
CA MET A 498 -9.02 12.98 -2.55
C MET A 498 -8.72 11.56 -3.04
N VAL A 499 -9.68 10.85 -3.66
CA VAL A 499 -9.46 9.53 -4.28
C VAL A 499 -8.55 9.65 -5.51
N ASP A 500 -8.78 10.64 -6.37
CA ASP A 500 -7.95 10.89 -7.56
C ASP A 500 -6.49 11.16 -7.17
N MET A 501 -6.26 11.99 -6.13
CA MET A 501 -4.92 12.23 -5.58
C MET A 501 -4.33 10.97 -4.93
N ALA A 502 -5.13 10.14 -4.26
CA ALA A 502 -4.65 8.88 -3.69
C ALA A 502 -4.18 7.91 -4.79
N HIS A 503 -4.96 7.77 -5.87
CA HIS A 503 -4.60 6.95 -7.03
C HIS A 503 -3.34 7.48 -7.73
N ALA A 504 -3.23 8.80 -7.93
CA ALA A 504 -2.03 9.43 -8.50
C ALA A 504 -0.76 9.20 -7.66
N LEU A 505 -0.89 9.06 -6.34
CA LEU A 505 0.20 8.73 -5.42
C LEU A 505 0.44 7.20 -5.28
N GLY A 506 -0.29 6.37 -6.02
CA GLY A 506 -0.12 4.90 -6.06
C GLY A 506 -0.99 4.10 -5.08
N VAL A 507 -2.01 4.70 -4.47
CA VAL A 507 -2.92 4.03 -3.52
C VAL A 507 -4.13 3.43 -4.25
N ALA A 508 -3.97 2.21 -4.76
CA ALA A 508 -4.99 1.51 -5.54
C ALA A 508 -6.15 0.92 -4.71
N SER A 509 -5.97 0.71 -3.39
CA SER A 509 -6.96 0.06 -2.51
C SER A 509 -8.30 0.82 -2.40
N LEU A 510 -8.33 2.12 -2.70
CA LEU A 510 -9.55 2.93 -2.67
C LEU A 510 -10.43 2.69 -3.92
N THR A 511 -11.13 1.56 -3.94
CA THR A 511 -11.90 1.05 -5.08
C THR A 511 -13.40 1.37 -5.06
N ARG A 512 -13.96 1.82 -3.92
CA ARG A 512 -15.38 2.15 -3.81
C ARG A 512 -15.67 3.54 -4.43
N PRO A 513 -16.89 3.79 -4.94
CA PRO A 513 -17.29 5.13 -5.37
C PRO A 513 -17.06 6.19 -4.28
N ALA A 514 -16.53 7.36 -4.64
CA ALA A 514 -16.07 8.36 -3.67
C ALA A 514 -17.17 8.85 -2.70
N ASN A 515 -18.41 8.93 -3.16
CA ASN A 515 -19.58 9.25 -2.34
C ASN A 515 -19.85 8.21 -1.22
N ALA A 516 -19.43 6.94 -1.41
CA ALA A 516 -19.62 5.87 -0.44
C ALA A 516 -18.62 5.92 0.74
N TYR A 517 -17.52 6.67 0.61
CA TYR A 517 -16.65 7.03 1.74
C TYR A 517 -17.11 8.32 2.43
N GLY A 518 -17.58 9.29 1.65
CA GLY A 518 -18.05 10.59 2.14
C GLY A 518 -16.97 11.39 2.89
N LEU A 519 -17.41 12.34 3.73
CA LEU A 519 -16.51 13.23 4.48
C LEU A 519 -15.68 12.53 5.57
N SER A 520 -16.00 11.29 5.90
CA SER A 520 -15.22 10.47 6.84
C SER A 520 -13.87 10.02 6.26
N LEU A 521 -13.70 10.06 4.92
CA LEU A 521 -12.46 9.68 4.24
C LEU A 521 -11.24 10.47 4.73
N ALA A 522 -11.43 11.74 5.09
CA ALA A 522 -10.40 12.62 5.68
C ALA A 522 -9.77 12.06 6.98
N LEU A 523 -10.47 11.12 7.63
CA LEU A 523 -10.05 10.48 8.88
C LEU A 523 -9.68 9.00 8.69
N GLY A 524 -9.68 8.48 7.46
CA GLY A 524 -9.21 7.11 7.14
C GLY A 524 -10.28 6.03 7.14
N SER A 525 -11.53 6.33 6.76
CA SER A 525 -12.60 5.33 6.60
C SER A 525 -12.50 4.46 5.34
N GLY A 526 -11.60 4.81 4.41
CA GLY A 526 -11.21 3.96 3.30
C GLY A 526 -9.96 3.17 3.65
N GLU A 527 -10.02 1.84 3.48
CA GLU A 527 -8.91 0.94 3.79
C GLU A 527 -7.84 0.97 2.70
N VAL A 528 -6.57 0.92 3.11
CA VAL A 528 -5.39 0.95 2.24
C VAL A 528 -4.33 0.01 2.77
N SER A 529 -3.50 -0.58 1.91
CA SER A 529 -2.37 -1.38 2.38
C SER A 529 -1.25 -0.50 2.95
N LEU A 530 -0.46 -1.04 3.89
CA LEU A 530 0.70 -0.33 4.44
C LEU A 530 1.74 -0.04 3.35
N LEU A 531 1.91 -0.97 2.39
CA LEU A 531 2.81 -0.83 1.25
C LEU A 531 2.42 0.35 0.36
N GLU A 532 1.14 0.47 -0.02
CA GLU A 532 0.62 1.61 -0.80
C GLU A 532 0.78 2.93 -0.06
N LEU A 533 0.41 2.99 1.22
CA LEU A 533 0.52 4.22 2.01
C LEU A 533 1.99 4.65 2.19
N THR A 534 2.90 3.70 2.36
CA THR A 534 4.35 3.95 2.40
C THR A 534 4.86 4.41 1.02
N GLY A 535 4.32 3.83 -0.07
CA GLY A 535 4.56 4.28 -1.45
C GLY A 535 4.11 5.72 -1.71
N ALA A 536 2.95 6.13 -1.21
CA ALA A 536 2.48 7.52 -1.32
C ALA A 536 3.40 8.49 -0.56
N PHE A 537 3.89 8.12 0.62
CA PHE A 537 4.85 8.94 1.37
C PHE A 537 6.21 9.02 0.66
N ARG A 538 6.57 7.99 -0.11
CA ARG A 538 7.75 7.98 -0.97
C ARG A 538 7.72 9.06 -2.03
N VAL A 539 6.55 9.36 -2.59
CA VAL A 539 6.39 10.44 -3.58
C VAL A 539 6.74 11.79 -2.97
N PHE A 540 6.37 12.05 -1.70
CA PHE A 540 6.77 13.29 -1.00
C PHE A 540 8.29 13.36 -0.80
N ALA A 541 8.92 12.26 -0.36
CA ALA A 541 10.37 12.16 -0.23
C ALA A 541 11.12 12.34 -1.57
N ASN A 542 10.53 11.87 -2.67
CA ASN A 542 11.06 11.89 -4.04
C ASN A 542 10.61 13.13 -4.85
N GLN A 543 10.40 14.26 -4.18
CA GLN A 543 10.08 15.56 -4.83
C GLN A 543 8.85 15.53 -5.76
N GLY A 544 7.86 14.69 -5.46
CA GLY A 544 6.63 14.56 -6.24
C GLY A 544 6.67 13.55 -7.39
N ARG A 545 7.75 12.75 -7.50
CA ARG A 545 7.88 11.70 -8.52
C ARG A 545 7.44 10.34 -8.02
N TYR A 546 6.52 9.72 -8.76
CA TYR A 546 6.06 8.37 -8.58
C TYR A 546 6.80 7.39 -9.51
N THR A 547 7.10 6.21 -8.98
CA THR A 547 7.32 4.97 -9.75
C THR A 547 6.55 3.86 -9.02
N PRO A 548 6.11 2.78 -9.70
CA PRO A 548 5.64 1.58 -9.03
C PRO A 548 6.64 1.11 -7.96
N VAL A 549 6.10 0.61 -6.84
CA VAL A 549 6.90 -0.09 -5.83
C VAL A 549 7.23 -1.48 -6.36
N ARG A 550 8.49 -1.93 -6.23
CA ARG A 550 8.96 -3.19 -6.80
C ARG A 550 9.80 -4.02 -5.84
N ALA A 551 9.63 -5.34 -5.91
CA ALA A 551 10.47 -6.35 -5.27
C ALA A 551 11.53 -6.93 -6.21
N ILE A 552 11.33 -6.89 -7.52
CA ILE A 552 12.30 -7.43 -8.50
C ILE A 552 13.23 -6.32 -9.01
N ARG A 553 14.54 -6.62 -9.06
CA ARG A 553 15.56 -5.77 -9.69
C ARG A 553 15.97 -6.30 -11.06
N SER A 554 16.17 -7.61 -11.17
CA SER A 554 16.41 -8.30 -12.44
C SER A 554 16.13 -9.79 -12.32
N TYR A 555 15.84 -10.44 -13.42
CA TYR A 555 15.74 -11.91 -13.50
C TYR A 555 16.48 -12.43 -14.72
N THR A 556 17.19 -13.54 -14.54
CA THR A 556 17.99 -14.17 -15.59
C THR A 556 17.35 -15.50 -15.97
N ASP A 557 17.09 -15.72 -17.26
CA ASP A 557 16.60 -17.00 -17.73
C ASP A 557 17.73 -18.03 -17.86
N SER A 558 17.35 -19.29 -18.06
CA SER A 558 18.29 -20.41 -18.17
C SER A 558 19.06 -20.49 -19.49
N LEU A 559 19.02 -19.44 -20.32
CA LEU A 559 19.95 -19.17 -21.43
C LEU A 559 20.87 -17.97 -21.13
N GLY A 560 20.90 -17.50 -19.89
CA GLY A 560 21.73 -16.38 -19.43
C GLY A 560 21.22 -15.00 -19.84
N ARG A 561 19.98 -14.88 -20.35
CA ARG A 561 19.42 -13.59 -20.75
C ARG A 561 18.85 -12.88 -19.53
N VAL A 562 19.39 -11.70 -19.24
CA VAL A 562 18.99 -10.86 -18.10
C VAL A 562 17.91 -9.86 -18.54
N SER A 563 16.81 -9.81 -17.79
CA SER A 563 15.73 -8.84 -17.94
C SER A 563 15.67 -7.90 -16.74
N PHE A 564 15.31 -6.64 -16.99
CA PHE A 564 15.16 -5.58 -15.98
C PHE A 564 13.75 -4.96 -16.06
N PRO A 565 13.11 -4.61 -14.93
CA PRO A 565 11.89 -3.80 -14.92
C PRO A 565 12.12 -2.37 -15.44
N GLU A 566 11.46 -1.99 -16.53
CA GLU A 566 11.49 -0.65 -17.14
C GLU A 566 10.40 0.28 -16.56
N ASP A 567 10.51 0.60 -15.27
CA ASP A 567 9.58 1.49 -14.58
C ASP A 567 10.05 2.96 -14.63
N MET A 568 9.49 3.76 -15.54
CA MET A 568 9.86 5.18 -15.72
C MET A 568 9.18 6.11 -14.69
N PRO A 569 9.92 7.04 -14.05
CA PRO A 569 9.33 8.01 -13.12
C PRO A 569 8.35 9.00 -13.76
N VAL A 570 7.22 9.22 -13.10
CA VAL A 570 6.18 10.19 -13.48
C VAL A 570 6.06 11.26 -12.40
N GLN A 571 6.02 12.54 -12.79
CA GLN A 571 5.75 13.65 -11.87
C GLN A 571 4.23 13.71 -11.61
N VAL A 572 3.78 13.44 -10.38
CA VAL A 572 2.34 13.33 -10.04
C VAL A 572 1.83 14.46 -9.13
N ILE A 573 2.74 15.13 -8.42
CA ILE A 573 2.52 16.41 -7.73
C ILE A 573 3.74 17.30 -7.97
N SER A 574 3.61 18.61 -7.87
CA SER A 574 4.74 19.53 -7.99
C SER A 574 5.81 19.31 -6.90
N PRO A 575 7.10 19.56 -7.20
CA PRO A 575 8.14 19.57 -6.17
C PRO A 575 7.85 20.56 -5.04
N ALA A 576 7.14 21.66 -5.34
CA ALA A 576 6.70 22.64 -4.35
C ALA A 576 5.72 22.02 -3.34
N THR A 577 4.65 21.35 -3.79
CA THR A 577 3.70 20.64 -2.91
C THR A 577 4.41 19.58 -2.06
N ALA A 578 5.29 18.78 -2.68
CA ALA A 578 6.07 17.76 -1.96
C ALA A 578 6.94 18.39 -0.84
N PHE A 579 7.62 19.51 -1.12
CA PHE A 579 8.42 20.23 -0.13
C PHE A 579 7.58 20.87 0.98
N LEU A 580 6.47 21.54 0.64
CA LEU A 580 5.60 22.19 1.64
C LEU A 580 4.98 21.16 2.60
N LEU A 581 4.57 19.99 2.11
CA LEU A 581 4.17 18.87 2.96
C LEU A 581 5.33 18.38 3.83
N THR A 582 6.51 18.22 3.25
CA THR A 582 7.71 17.75 3.97
C THR A 582 8.10 18.70 5.10
N ASP A 583 8.09 20.01 4.87
CA ASP A 583 8.40 21.02 5.90
C ASP A 583 7.34 21.05 7.01
N ILE A 584 6.04 20.91 6.71
CA ILE A 584 5.00 20.75 7.74
C ILE A 584 5.20 19.45 8.54
N LEU A 585 5.43 18.33 7.85
CA LEU A 585 5.56 17.00 8.44
C LEU A 585 6.91 16.76 9.12
N SER A 586 7.91 17.64 8.96
CA SER A 586 9.21 17.61 9.67
C SER A 586 9.34 18.68 10.77
N ASP A 587 8.43 19.65 10.83
CA ASP A 587 8.40 20.65 11.91
C ASP A 587 7.99 20.01 13.27
N ASN A 588 8.96 19.87 14.17
CA ASN A 588 8.73 19.35 15.52
C ASN A 588 8.07 20.38 16.45
N ARG A 589 8.26 21.68 16.20
CA ARG A 589 7.58 22.73 16.99
C ARG A 589 6.09 22.75 16.68
N ALA A 590 5.73 22.65 15.39
CA ALA A 590 4.35 22.62 14.95
C ALA A 590 3.55 21.44 15.55
N ARG A 591 4.18 20.26 15.74
CA ARG A 591 3.53 19.06 16.30
C ARG A 591 3.57 18.95 17.83
N THR A 592 4.36 19.81 18.49
CA THR A 592 4.57 19.77 19.95
C THR A 592 3.25 19.86 20.75
N PRO A 593 2.23 20.65 20.38
CA PRO A 593 0.97 20.70 21.14
C PRO A 593 0.25 19.35 21.29
N ALA A 594 0.29 18.47 20.27
CA ALA A 594 -0.35 17.16 20.32
C ALA A 594 0.57 16.02 20.81
N PHE A 595 1.87 16.06 20.50
CA PHE A 595 2.79 14.93 20.72
C PHE A 595 3.91 15.20 21.74
N GLY A 596 4.05 16.45 22.21
CA GLY A 596 5.19 16.90 23.01
C GLY A 596 6.48 17.06 22.20
N PRO A 597 7.49 17.76 22.74
CA PRO A 597 8.73 18.09 22.02
C PRO A 597 9.65 16.87 21.81
N ASN A 598 9.51 15.83 22.64
CA ASN A 598 10.38 14.64 22.66
C ASN A 598 9.66 13.38 22.15
N SER A 599 8.70 13.55 21.24
CA SER A 599 7.87 12.45 20.71
C SER A 599 8.69 11.38 19.97
N ALA A 600 8.09 10.20 19.75
CA ALA A 600 8.67 9.16 18.88
C ALA A 600 8.75 9.59 17.39
N LEU A 601 8.17 10.73 17.01
CA LEU A 601 8.23 11.28 15.65
C LEU A 601 9.43 12.22 15.43
N HIS A 602 10.30 12.38 16.44
CA HIS A 602 11.53 13.17 16.37
C HIS A 602 12.73 12.23 16.35
N LEU A 603 13.54 12.29 15.28
CA LEU A 603 14.74 11.47 15.08
C LEU A 603 16.02 12.30 15.28
N SER A 604 17.16 11.61 15.37
CA SER A 604 18.51 12.21 15.32
C SER A 604 18.82 13.04 14.06
N ARG A 605 18.06 12.89 12.97
CA ARG A 605 18.25 13.56 11.67
C ARG A 605 16.93 14.10 11.13
N PRO A 606 16.96 15.05 10.17
CA PRO A 606 15.75 15.59 9.54
C PRO A 606 14.85 14.49 8.99
N ALA A 607 13.62 14.42 9.51
CA ALA A 607 12.65 13.41 9.14
C ALA A 607 11.22 13.98 9.18
N ALA A 608 10.43 13.60 8.18
CA ALA A 608 9.01 13.89 8.12
C ALA A 608 8.21 12.64 8.54
N ALA A 609 7.16 12.79 9.35
CA ALA A 609 6.39 11.63 9.83
C ALA A 609 4.92 11.96 10.11
N LYS A 610 4.06 10.95 9.97
CA LYS A 610 2.63 11.03 10.26
C LYS A 610 2.11 9.76 10.92
N THR A 611 1.33 9.93 11.98
CA THR A 611 0.62 8.87 12.70
C THR A 611 -0.79 8.62 12.15
N GLY A 612 -1.22 7.36 12.25
CA GLY A 612 -2.59 6.88 12.01
C GLY A 612 -3.12 6.13 13.22
N THR A 613 -4.41 6.25 13.51
CA THR A 613 -5.10 5.60 14.65
C THR A 613 -6.57 5.47 14.27
N THR A 614 -7.14 4.28 14.43
CA THR A 614 -8.59 4.08 14.26
C THR A 614 -9.33 4.38 15.56
N SER A 615 -10.59 4.81 15.46
CA SER A 615 -11.42 5.13 16.63
C SER A 615 -11.82 3.93 17.48
N ASP A 616 -11.71 2.72 16.92
CA ASP A 616 -11.96 1.44 17.57
C ASP A 616 -10.67 0.71 18.01
N TRP A 617 -9.52 1.38 17.88
CA TRP A 617 -8.22 0.91 18.39
C TRP A 617 -7.71 -0.40 17.76
N ARG A 618 -8.13 -0.73 16.52
CA ARG A 618 -7.67 -1.92 15.79
C ARG A 618 -6.36 -1.70 15.05
N ASP A 619 -6.22 -0.56 14.38
CA ASP A 619 -5.05 -0.25 13.56
C ASP A 619 -4.31 0.98 14.07
N ASN A 620 -3.02 0.80 14.34
CA ASN A 620 -2.07 1.86 14.63
C ASN A 620 -1.01 1.91 13.55
N LEU A 621 -0.84 3.09 12.95
CA LEU A 621 0.14 3.31 11.89
C LEU A 621 1.10 4.45 12.23
N THR A 622 2.32 4.35 11.74
CA THR A 622 3.24 5.50 11.58
C THR A 622 3.99 5.33 10.28
N VAL A 623 3.90 6.33 9.41
CA VAL A 623 4.64 6.38 8.15
C VAL A 623 5.47 7.65 8.15
N GLY A 624 6.74 7.54 7.78
CA GLY A 624 7.66 8.66 7.77
C GLY A 624 8.94 8.37 7.00
N TYR A 625 9.69 9.43 6.71
CA TYR A 625 10.83 9.38 5.81
C TYR A 625 11.91 10.38 6.19
N THR A 626 13.15 10.00 5.85
CA THR A 626 14.26 10.93 5.63
C THR A 626 14.42 11.12 4.12
N ARG A 627 15.43 11.87 3.68
CA ARG A 627 15.81 11.95 2.26
C ARG A 627 16.22 10.61 1.64
N TYR A 628 16.67 9.63 2.45
CA TYR A 628 17.31 8.39 1.96
C TYR A 628 16.55 7.10 2.30
N LEU A 629 15.50 7.19 3.13
CA LEU A 629 14.71 6.04 3.55
C LEU A 629 13.29 6.45 3.89
N VAL A 630 12.30 5.73 3.37
CA VAL A 630 10.89 5.80 3.77
C VAL A 630 10.56 4.53 4.54
N ALA A 631 9.89 4.64 5.69
CA ALA A 631 9.42 3.50 6.45
C ALA A 631 7.99 3.69 6.92
N GLY A 632 7.18 2.65 6.77
CA GLY A 632 5.85 2.52 7.36
C GLY A 632 5.81 1.36 8.35
N VAL A 633 5.17 1.58 9.49
CA VAL A 633 4.90 0.56 10.50
C VAL A 633 3.41 0.51 10.81
N TRP A 634 2.87 -0.71 10.87
CA TRP A 634 1.58 -1.03 11.46
C TRP A 634 1.76 -1.89 12.73
N THR A 635 0.91 -1.70 13.72
CA THR A 635 0.79 -2.55 14.92
C THR A 635 -0.68 -2.80 15.23
N GLY A 636 -1.03 -4.02 15.58
CA GLY A 636 -2.41 -4.40 15.90
C GLY A 636 -2.55 -5.90 16.14
N ASN A 637 -3.73 -6.44 15.86
CA ASN A 637 -4.03 -7.88 15.87
C ASN A 637 -4.53 -8.29 14.48
N SER A 638 -4.04 -9.41 13.95
CA SER A 638 -4.31 -9.84 12.56
C SER A 638 -5.79 -10.14 12.30
N ASP A 639 -6.44 -10.79 13.26
CA ASP A 639 -7.89 -11.02 13.35
C ASP A 639 -8.73 -9.72 13.45
N GLY A 640 -8.05 -8.58 13.63
CA GLY A 640 -8.65 -7.27 13.81
C GLY A 640 -9.14 -7.00 15.24
N ALA A 641 -8.86 -7.83 16.25
CA ALA A 641 -9.28 -7.57 17.62
C ALA A 641 -8.75 -6.21 18.15
N PRO A 642 -9.56 -5.42 18.89
CA PRO A 642 -9.16 -4.09 19.32
C PRO A 642 -8.09 -4.10 20.42
N MET A 643 -7.16 -3.15 20.35
CA MET A 643 -6.16 -2.89 21.40
C MET A 643 -6.74 -2.08 22.57
N ARG A 644 -6.06 -2.13 23.72
CA ARG A 644 -6.39 -1.39 24.95
C ARG A 644 -5.88 0.05 24.92
N GLY A 645 -6.58 0.96 24.23
CA GLY A 645 -6.28 2.39 24.31
C GLY A 645 -4.92 2.79 23.72
N SER A 646 -4.46 2.09 22.70
CA SER A 646 -3.17 2.31 22.03
C SER A 646 -3.33 3.21 20.81
N SER A 647 -2.72 4.39 20.78
CA SER A 647 -2.71 5.25 19.59
C SER A 647 -1.49 5.00 18.70
N GLY A 648 -1.51 5.47 17.45
CA GLY A 648 -0.39 5.33 16.50
C GLY A 648 0.91 5.92 17.02
N ALA A 649 0.83 6.97 17.84
CA ALA A 649 1.97 7.58 18.52
C ALA A 649 2.54 6.73 19.68
N ALA A 650 1.76 5.80 20.23
CA ALA A 650 2.13 4.93 21.34
C ALA A 650 2.41 3.47 20.93
N GLY A 651 1.79 2.99 19.85
CA GLY A 651 1.98 1.66 19.28
C GLY A 651 3.03 1.61 18.17
N ALA A 652 2.73 2.20 17.01
CA ALA A 652 3.58 2.10 15.83
C ALA A 652 4.80 3.04 15.85
N ALA A 653 4.65 4.28 16.36
CA ALA A 653 5.72 5.28 16.30
C ALA A 653 7.01 4.89 17.06
N PRO A 654 6.98 4.23 18.25
CA PRO A 654 8.18 3.76 18.92
C PRO A 654 8.97 2.73 18.08
N ILE A 655 8.26 1.82 17.39
CA ILE A 655 8.85 0.80 16.51
C ILE A 655 9.46 1.47 15.26
N TRP A 656 8.70 2.37 14.62
CA TRP A 656 9.18 3.18 13.50
C TRP A 656 10.45 3.94 13.86
N ARG A 657 10.48 4.61 15.02
CA ARG A 657 11.66 5.33 15.52
C ARG A 657 12.84 4.39 15.72
N ALA A 658 12.64 3.27 16.41
CA ALA A 658 13.72 2.33 16.68
C ALA A 658 14.35 1.79 15.37
N PHE A 659 13.54 1.50 14.35
CA PHE A 659 14.01 1.04 13.05
C PHE A 659 14.78 2.14 12.32
N MET A 660 14.20 3.34 12.23
CA MET A 660 14.83 4.47 11.57
C MET A 660 16.16 4.84 12.24
N GLU A 661 16.20 4.95 13.58
CA GLU A 661 17.42 5.26 14.35
C GLU A 661 18.48 4.17 14.20
N ALA A 662 18.10 2.88 14.16
CA ALA A 662 19.04 1.79 13.92
C ALA A 662 19.71 1.89 12.54
N VAL A 663 18.94 2.24 11.50
CA VAL A 663 19.46 2.36 10.13
C VAL A 663 20.26 3.66 9.92
N ILE A 664 19.81 4.80 10.43
CA ILE A 664 20.46 6.10 10.16
C ILE A 664 21.68 6.37 11.05
N ASN A 665 21.84 5.72 12.20
CA ASN A 665 23.03 5.90 13.04
C ASN A 665 24.15 4.89 12.74
N ASP A 666 23.84 3.68 12.30
CA ASP A 666 24.85 2.68 11.92
C ASP A 666 25.48 3.05 10.56
N PRO A 667 26.82 3.25 10.47
CA PRO A 667 27.51 3.50 9.20
C PRO A 667 27.29 2.39 8.15
N ALA A 668 27.24 1.12 8.56
CA ALA A 668 27.05 -0.01 7.66
C ALA A 668 25.62 -0.06 7.09
N MET A 669 24.62 0.36 7.87
CA MET A 669 23.23 0.44 7.39
C MET A 669 22.98 1.68 6.54
N ARG A 670 23.58 2.84 6.89
CA ARG A 670 23.59 4.04 6.04
C ARG A 670 24.14 3.76 4.65
N ALA A 671 25.24 3.02 4.55
CA ALA A 671 25.83 2.63 3.27
C ALA A 671 24.86 1.83 2.38
N ARG A 672 24.05 0.92 2.97
CA ARG A 672 23.06 0.10 2.25
C ARG A 672 21.89 0.91 1.67
N ILE A 673 21.53 2.02 2.30
CA ILE A 673 20.53 2.97 1.81
C ILE A 673 21.13 4.11 0.98
N GLY A 674 22.44 4.08 0.70
CA GLY A 674 23.15 5.11 -0.08
C GLY A 674 23.22 6.48 0.60
N ALA A 675 23.03 6.55 1.92
CA ALA A 675 23.00 7.81 2.65
C ALA A 675 24.41 8.32 3.00
N PRO A 676 24.70 9.62 2.81
CA PRO A 676 26.01 10.21 3.08
C PRO A 676 26.29 10.39 4.57
N GLU A 677 27.57 10.58 4.89
CA GLU A 677 28.00 10.95 6.25
C GLU A 677 27.74 12.42 6.58
N ASP A 678 27.82 13.32 5.59
CA ASP A 678 27.55 14.74 5.73
C ASP A 678 26.11 15.02 6.19
N GLU A 679 25.97 15.63 7.37
CA GLU A 679 24.68 16.01 7.96
C GLU A 679 23.91 17.03 7.10
N ALA A 680 24.60 17.94 6.39
CA ALA A 680 23.93 18.94 5.56
C ALA A 680 23.13 18.28 4.41
N ALA A 681 23.65 17.19 3.85
CA ALA A 681 22.98 16.42 2.81
C ALA A 681 21.68 15.71 3.26
N TRP A 682 21.44 15.56 4.57
CA TRP A 682 20.16 15.03 5.10
C TRP A 682 19.03 16.06 5.12
N THR A 683 19.32 17.35 4.93
CA THR A 683 18.28 18.37 4.82
C THR A 683 17.44 18.18 3.56
N PHE A 684 16.14 18.47 3.65
CA PHE A 684 15.25 18.42 2.50
C PHE A 684 15.50 19.64 1.60
N PRO A 685 15.89 19.46 0.33
CA PRO A 685 16.25 20.59 -0.54
C PRO A 685 15.01 21.41 -0.92
N ARG A 686 15.06 22.72 -0.71
CA ARG A 686 13.98 23.64 -1.12
C ARG A 686 13.95 23.79 -2.66
N PRO A 687 12.83 23.50 -3.34
CA PRO A 687 12.69 23.73 -4.77
C PRO A 687 12.81 25.23 -5.14
N PRO A 688 13.27 25.58 -6.36
CA PRO A 688 13.37 26.98 -6.80
C PRO A 688 12.03 27.74 -6.80
N ASP A 689 10.92 27.01 -6.93
CA ASP A 689 9.55 27.55 -6.97
C ASP A 689 8.93 27.76 -5.57
N VAL A 690 9.67 27.45 -4.50
CA VAL A 690 9.27 27.73 -3.12
C VAL A 690 10.05 28.93 -2.59
N VAL A 691 9.32 29.96 -2.16
CA VAL A 691 9.86 31.17 -1.53
C VAL A 691 9.56 31.18 -0.03
N GLN A 692 10.40 31.84 0.75
CA GLN A 692 10.15 32.13 2.16
C GLN A 692 9.80 33.61 2.28
N MET A 693 8.74 33.93 3.01
CA MET A 693 8.33 35.30 3.28
C MET A 693 8.37 35.56 4.78
N ASP A 694 9.12 36.58 5.21
CA ASP A 694 9.23 36.97 6.62
C ASP A 694 7.96 37.63 7.16
N ALA A 695 7.16 38.25 6.27
CA ALA A 695 5.85 38.82 6.54
C ALA A 695 4.78 38.14 5.67
N CYS A 696 3.65 37.79 6.28
CA CYS A 696 2.54 37.13 5.59
C CYS A 696 1.66 38.12 4.80
N PRO A 697 1.01 37.67 3.71
CA PRO A 697 -0.15 38.38 3.15
C PRO A 697 -1.23 38.65 4.21
N PRO A 698 -2.01 39.75 4.12
CA PRO A 698 -2.88 40.22 5.22
C PRO A 698 -3.97 39.25 5.72
N TRP A 699 -4.29 38.20 4.97
CA TRP A 699 -5.34 37.21 5.26
C TRP A 699 -4.81 35.85 5.74
N VAL A 700 -3.51 35.72 6.04
CA VAL A 700 -2.89 34.47 6.53
C VAL A 700 -1.92 34.73 7.68
N VAL A 701 -1.61 33.68 8.46
CA VAL A 701 -0.81 33.80 9.70
C VAL A 701 0.50 33.02 9.59
N CYS A 702 1.62 33.75 9.55
CA CYS A 702 2.97 33.19 9.45
C CYS A 702 3.52 32.74 10.81
N ARG A 703 4.40 31.73 10.80
CA ARG A 703 5.25 31.39 11.95
C ARG A 703 6.34 32.45 12.16
N LYS A 704 6.87 32.54 13.39
CA LYS A 704 8.03 33.39 13.72
C LYS A 704 9.26 32.92 12.92
N GLY A 705 9.85 33.81 12.13
CA GLY A 705 10.92 33.49 11.17
C GLY A 705 10.43 33.24 9.73
N GLY A 706 9.20 33.63 9.42
CA GLY A 706 8.62 33.56 8.09
C GLY A 706 8.03 32.19 7.74
N GLU A 707 7.26 32.16 6.66
CA GLU A 707 6.61 30.95 6.17
C GLU A 707 6.95 30.66 4.70
N PHE A 708 6.88 29.38 4.31
CA PHE A 708 7.11 28.94 2.93
C PHE A 708 5.83 28.95 2.09
N PHE A 709 5.95 29.39 0.85
CA PHE A 709 4.87 29.46 -0.13
C PHE A 709 5.39 28.99 -1.50
N SER A 710 4.55 28.36 -2.32
CA SER A 710 4.82 28.24 -3.75
C SER A 710 4.59 29.59 -4.42
N ARG A 711 5.35 29.91 -5.48
CA ARG A 711 5.09 31.12 -6.27
C ARG A 711 3.73 31.07 -6.94
N SER A 712 3.36 29.91 -7.49
CA SER A 712 2.03 29.66 -8.06
C SER A 712 0.86 30.02 -7.13
N TRP A 713 0.98 29.80 -5.81
CA TRP A 713 -0.05 30.21 -4.84
C TRP A 713 -0.04 31.71 -4.54
N LEU A 714 1.13 32.35 -4.58
CA LEU A 714 1.28 33.81 -4.42
C LEU A 714 0.84 34.59 -5.66
N ASP A 715 0.98 34.01 -6.86
CA ASP A 715 0.53 34.60 -8.12
C ASP A 715 -1.00 34.45 -8.27
N ALA A 716 -1.59 33.41 -7.70
CA ALA A 716 -3.02 33.12 -7.75
C ALA A 716 -3.88 33.87 -6.69
N GLN A 717 -3.33 34.86 -5.98
CA GLN A 717 -4.01 35.52 -4.85
C GLN A 717 -5.28 36.30 -5.28
N GLY A 718 -6.45 35.69 -5.08
CA GLY A 718 -7.74 36.33 -5.31
C GLY A 718 -8.89 35.66 -4.53
N GLY A 719 -9.18 36.18 -3.34
CA GLY A 719 -10.30 35.75 -2.49
C GLY A 719 -9.91 34.89 -1.28
N ASP A 720 -10.77 34.90 -0.25
CA ASP A 720 -10.65 34.01 0.90
C ASP A 720 -10.77 32.55 0.43
N PRO A 721 -9.73 31.71 0.58
CA PRO A 721 -9.74 30.35 0.04
C PRO A 721 -10.79 29.42 0.64
N LEU A 722 -11.47 29.83 1.73
CA LEU A 722 -12.56 29.09 2.38
C LEU A 722 -13.81 29.94 2.65
N GLY A 723 -13.90 31.16 2.12
CA GLY A 723 -14.93 32.15 2.47
C GLY A 723 -16.37 31.68 2.23
N ASP A 724 -16.57 30.83 1.22
CA ASP A 724 -17.89 30.29 0.85
C ASP A 724 -18.26 28.99 1.59
N ALA A 725 -17.36 28.40 2.39
CA ALA A 725 -17.60 27.12 3.07
C ALA A 725 -18.53 27.23 4.30
N VAL A 726 -19.01 28.43 4.65
CA VAL A 726 -19.90 28.68 5.81
C VAL A 726 -21.06 29.62 5.45
N ILE A 727 -21.84 29.28 4.42
CA ILE A 727 -23.21 29.80 4.26
C ILE A 727 -24.23 28.66 4.27
N THR A 728 -24.57 28.22 5.47
CA THR A 728 -25.86 27.56 5.78
C THR A 728 -26.45 28.20 7.05
N ALA A 729 -27.23 29.27 6.82
CA ALA A 729 -28.13 29.97 7.76
C ALA A 729 -27.86 29.85 9.28
N ALA A 730 -27.26 30.89 9.86
CA ALA A 730 -27.26 31.06 11.31
C ALA A 730 -28.63 31.60 11.80
N VAL A 731 -29.45 30.73 12.38
CA VAL A 731 -30.69 31.13 13.08
C VAL A 731 -30.45 31.09 14.59
N ALA A 732 -30.43 32.25 15.23
CA ALA A 732 -30.43 32.33 16.69
C ALA A 732 -31.84 31.96 17.21
N PRO A 733 -31.97 31.16 18.29
CA PRO A 733 -33.27 30.87 18.86
C PRO A 733 -33.87 32.12 19.52
N ALA A 734 -34.91 32.68 18.91
CA ALA A 734 -35.77 33.67 19.56
C ALA A 734 -36.67 32.97 20.58
N LEU A 735 -36.72 33.51 21.79
CA LEU A 735 -37.59 32.99 22.87
C LEU A 735 -38.88 33.81 22.91
N THR A 736 -40.03 33.18 23.02
CA THR A 736 -41.32 33.86 23.26
C THR A 736 -41.81 33.61 24.68
N ASP A 737 -42.38 34.64 25.31
CA ASP A 737 -43.13 34.43 26.56
C ASP A 737 -44.57 33.95 26.29
N GLN A 738 -45.29 33.58 27.34
CA GLN A 738 -46.68 33.11 27.25
C GLN A 738 -47.67 34.16 26.67
N ALA A 739 -47.25 35.42 26.50
CA ALA A 739 -48.02 36.47 25.85
C ALA A 739 -47.56 36.75 24.40
N GLY A 740 -46.77 35.85 23.80
CA GLY A 740 -46.29 35.93 22.42
C GLY A 740 -45.23 37.00 22.18
N ARG A 741 -44.67 37.60 23.25
CA ARG A 741 -43.66 38.66 23.13
C ARG A 741 -42.29 38.04 22.91
N SER A 742 -41.58 38.53 21.91
CA SER A 742 -40.27 37.98 21.52
C SER A 742 -39.13 38.56 22.37
N TYR A 743 -38.18 37.71 22.76
CA TYR A 743 -36.99 38.04 23.53
C TYR A 743 -35.76 37.45 22.87
N TRP A 744 -34.64 38.17 22.95
CA TRP A 744 -33.32 37.66 22.58
C TRP A 744 -32.50 37.44 23.85
N PRO A 745 -31.83 36.28 24.00
CA PRO A 745 -30.84 36.10 25.06
C PRO A 745 -29.62 36.96 24.74
N VAL A 746 -29.14 37.73 25.71
CA VAL A 746 -27.86 38.46 25.62
C VAL A 746 -26.99 38.09 26.81
N TYR A 747 -25.71 37.88 26.51
CA TYR A 747 -24.68 37.55 27.49
C TYR A 747 -23.84 38.80 27.70
N CYS A 748 -23.61 39.15 28.97
CA CYS A 748 -22.96 40.36 29.42
C CYS A 748 -22.10 40.06 30.65
N ARG A 749 -21.15 40.93 30.97
CA ARG A 749 -20.29 40.72 32.14
C ARG A 749 -21.09 40.99 33.43
N PRO A 750 -21.09 40.10 34.43
CA PRO A 750 -21.64 40.42 35.74
C PRO A 750 -20.84 41.55 36.41
N ASP A 751 -21.42 42.20 37.42
CA ASP A 751 -20.72 43.22 38.20
C ASP A 751 -19.58 42.56 39.00
N PRO A 752 -18.31 43.02 38.87
CA PRO A 752 -17.18 42.46 39.62
C PRO A 752 -17.39 42.41 41.14
N GLN A 753 -18.13 43.36 41.73
CA GLN A 753 -18.43 43.31 43.17
C GLN A 753 -19.41 42.18 43.50
N LEU A 754 -20.47 41.99 42.70
CA LEU A 754 -21.45 40.92 42.93
C LEU A 754 -20.89 39.51 42.69
N VAL A 755 -19.86 39.37 41.84
CA VAL A 755 -19.10 38.12 41.68
C VAL A 755 -18.18 37.87 42.88
N ALA A 756 -17.50 38.91 43.38
CA ALA A 756 -16.65 38.81 44.58
C ALA A 756 -17.46 38.45 45.84
N ASP A 757 -18.68 38.98 45.96
CA ASP A 757 -19.62 38.71 47.05
C ASP A 757 -20.35 37.36 46.91
N GLY A 758 -20.09 36.60 45.84
CA GLY A 758 -20.67 35.27 45.61
C GLY A 758 -22.17 35.27 45.26
N ALA A 759 -22.77 36.43 44.98
CA ALA A 759 -24.19 36.59 44.71
C ALA A 759 -24.60 36.11 43.30
N VAL A 760 -23.66 36.08 42.35
CA VAL A 760 -23.86 35.62 40.97
C VAL A 760 -22.65 34.83 40.47
N THR A 761 -22.90 33.90 39.55
CA THR A 761 -21.82 33.15 38.87
C THR A 761 -21.18 33.98 37.75
N ALA A 762 -20.00 33.57 37.29
CA ALA A 762 -19.23 34.30 36.26
C ALA A 762 -19.91 34.37 34.86
N GLN A 763 -21.11 33.82 34.68
CA GLN A 763 -21.90 33.93 33.44
C GLN A 763 -23.37 34.22 33.76
N GLU A 764 -23.74 35.50 33.74
CA GLU A 764 -25.14 35.91 33.85
C GLU A 764 -25.79 36.05 32.46
N ARG A 765 -27.10 35.78 32.37
CA ARG A 765 -27.89 35.86 31.13
C ARG A 765 -28.98 36.91 31.31
N THR A 766 -29.00 37.93 30.47
CA THR A 766 -30.10 38.90 30.43
C THR A 766 -31.00 38.62 29.24
N LEU A 767 -32.32 38.56 29.45
CA LEU A 767 -33.30 38.48 28.37
C LEU A 767 -33.70 39.89 27.93
N LEU A 768 -33.38 40.26 26.69
CA LEU A 768 -33.78 41.56 26.13
C LEU A 768 -35.13 41.43 25.41
N ARG A 769 -36.10 42.25 25.82
CA ARG A 769 -37.45 42.33 25.22
C ARG A 769 -37.41 43.05 23.88
N LEU A 770 -37.95 42.43 22.84
CA LEU A 770 -38.28 43.13 21.60
C LEU A 770 -39.56 43.95 21.80
N MET A 771 -39.45 45.27 21.68
CA MET A 771 -40.59 46.18 21.66
C MET A 771 -41.16 46.22 20.25
N GLY A 772 -42.33 45.60 20.02
CA GLY A 772 -43.09 45.72 18.78
C GLY A 772 -43.23 44.44 17.92
N ALA A 773 -42.62 43.31 18.31
CA ALA A 773 -42.73 42.04 17.59
C ALA A 773 -43.50 40.98 18.38
N SER A 774 -44.73 40.69 17.94
CA SER A 774 -45.49 39.48 18.28
C SER A 774 -45.40 38.49 17.12
N LEU A 775 -44.88 37.29 17.38
CA LEU A 775 -44.93 36.19 16.42
C LEU A 775 -46.22 35.43 16.61
N GLU A 776 -47.07 35.34 15.58
CA GLU A 776 -48.19 34.42 15.59
C GLU A 776 -47.66 32.97 15.53
N VAL A 777 -48.00 32.17 16.54
CA VAL A 777 -47.55 30.78 16.65
C VAL A 777 -48.43 29.90 15.76
N ALA A 778 -48.12 29.88 14.47
CA ALA A 778 -48.75 28.99 13.51
C ALA A 778 -48.14 27.57 13.58
N SER A 779 -48.74 26.74 14.43
CA SER A 779 -48.70 25.26 14.40
C SER A 779 -47.33 24.59 14.12
N LEU A 780 -46.49 24.48 15.15
CA LEU A 780 -45.62 23.31 15.29
C LEU A 780 -46.42 22.22 16.01
N GLY A 781 -46.58 21.07 15.36
CA GLY A 781 -47.33 19.92 15.88
C GLY A 781 -46.70 19.28 17.12
N GLU A 782 -47.50 18.49 17.83
CA GLU A 782 -47.22 17.89 19.13
C GLU A 782 -46.01 16.94 19.14
N GLU A 783 -44.81 17.42 19.50
CA GLU A 783 -43.72 16.54 19.96
C GLU A 783 -42.73 17.20 20.95
N ALA A 784 -43.22 18.19 21.73
CA ALA A 784 -42.41 18.98 22.67
C ALA A 784 -42.90 18.90 24.13
N GLN A 785 -43.30 17.72 24.61
CA GLN A 785 -43.64 17.47 26.02
C GLN A 785 -43.05 16.15 26.55
N ALA A 786 -41.74 16.15 26.80
CA ALA A 786 -41.08 15.18 27.68
C ALA A 786 -39.78 15.77 28.25
N ALA A 787 -39.86 16.33 29.45
CA ALA A 787 -38.68 16.62 30.26
C ALA A 787 -38.53 15.51 31.31
N PRO A 788 -37.42 14.76 31.36
CA PRO A 788 -37.11 13.93 32.51
C PRO A 788 -36.52 14.81 33.62
N GLU A 789 -37.24 14.93 34.73
CA GLU A 789 -36.61 15.24 36.02
C GLU A 789 -35.73 14.05 36.42
N GLU A 790 -34.42 14.25 36.53
CA GLU A 790 -33.56 13.63 37.55
C GLU A 790 -32.11 14.14 37.43
N ALA A 791 -31.52 14.58 38.55
CA ALA A 791 -30.13 15.01 38.62
C ALA A 791 -29.37 14.16 39.65
N PRO A 792 -28.42 13.30 39.24
CA PRO A 792 -27.57 12.57 40.16
C PRO A 792 -26.26 13.31 40.48
N ALA A 793 -26.12 13.64 41.76
CA ALA A 793 -24.92 13.85 42.59
C ALA A 793 -23.55 14.20 41.94
N ALA A 794 -22.91 15.23 42.50
CA ALA A 794 -21.49 15.51 42.30
C ALA A 794 -20.59 14.37 42.81
N VAL A 795 -19.58 14.01 42.02
CA VAL A 795 -18.47 13.13 42.44
C VAL A 795 -17.20 13.96 42.60
N GLN A 796 -16.49 13.73 43.71
CA GLN A 796 -15.33 14.51 44.14
C GLN A 796 -14.11 14.31 43.22
N ALA A 797 -13.34 15.38 43.00
CA ALA A 797 -12.04 15.29 42.34
C ALA A 797 -10.99 14.72 43.31
N PRO A 798 -10.06 13.85 42.86
CA PRO A 798 -8.92 13.45 43.67
C PRO A 798 -7.90 14.59 43.76
N SER A 799 -7.48 14.90 44.99
CA SER A 799 -6.42 15.85 45.28
C SER A 799 -5.04 15.28 44.89
N GLY A 800 -4.31 16.00 44.05
CA GLY A 800 -2.90 15.72 43.75
C GLY A 800 -2.15 17.03 43.50
N SER A 801 -1.22 17.36 44.39
CA SER A 801 -0.38 18.55 44.29
C SER A 801 0.86 18.27 43.43
N GLU A 802 1.16 19.12 42.45
CA GLU A 802 2.55 19.31 42.00
C GLU A 802 2.78 20.66 41.29
N ALA A 803 4.03 21.09 41.31
CA ALA A 803 4.50 22.48 41.20
C ALA A 803 4.29 23.21 39.85
N ALA A 804 4.22 24.54 39.92
CA ALA A 804 4.58 25.49 38.84
C ALA A 804 6.13 25.55 38.69
N PRO A 805 6.75 25.96 37.55
CA PRO A 805 6.34 27.06 36.64
C PRO A 805 6.44 26.67 35.13
N ALA A 806 6.49 27.54 34.10
CA ALA A 806 6.65 29.00 33.99
C ALA A 806 6.02 29.62 32.71
N ALA A 807 5.78 30.93 32.77
CA ALA A 807 5.78 31.95 31.70
C ALA A 807 5.51 31.52 30.23
N GLY A 808 4.22 31.40 29.87
CA GLY A 808 3.74 31.65 28.50
C GLY A 808 3.40 33.14 28.30
N VAL A 809 3.30 33.59 27.03
CA VAL A 809 2.97 34.99 26.68
C VAL A 809 1.63 35.41 27.29
N PHE A 810 1.64 36.52 28.03
CA PHE A 810 0.49 37.08 28.72
C PHE A 810 -0.35 37.90 27.73
N TYR A 811 -1.57 37.45 27.43
CA TYR A 811 -2.64 38.36 27.02
C TYR A 811 -3.23 38.95 28.30
N PRO A 812 -3.52 40.26 28.37
CA PRO A 812 -4.24 40.80 29.51
C PRO A 812 -5.61 40.10 29.60
N ASP A 813 -6.01 39.73 30.82
CA ASP A 813 -7.12 38.78 31.05
C ASP A 813 -8.45 39.26 30.43
N ASP A 814 -8.65 40.57 30.34
CA ASP A 814 -9.83 41.20 29.75
C ASP A 814 -9.89 41.06 28.22
N GLU A 815 -8.76 41.15 27.51
CA GLU A 815 -8.68 40.92 26.07
C GLU A 815 -8.93 39.44 25.74
N LEU A 816 -8.36 38.53 26.53
CA LEU A 816 -8.57 37.09 26.39
C LEU A 816 -10.03 36.69 26.70
N GLU A 817 -10.67 37.33 27.68
CA GLU A 817 -12.09 37.15 28.01
C GLU A 817 -13.01 37.70 26.90
N ARG A 818 -12.70 38.88 26.32
CA ARG A 818 -13.41 39.43 25.15
C ARG A 818 -13.38 38.47 23.97
N ILE A 819 -12.20 37.95 23.62
CA ILE A 819 -12.01 37.00 22.52
C ILE A 819 -12.79 35.71 22.78
N ARG A 820 -12.79 35.19 24.02
CA ARG A 820 -13.58 34.00 24.40
C ARG A 820 -15.08 34.21 24.26
N ASN A 821 -15.58 35.37 24.70
CA ASN A 821 -17.00 35.74 24.67
C ASN A 821 -17.50 36.03 23.25
N LEU A 822 -16.70 36.73 22.43
CA LEU A 822 -16.96 36.91 20.99
C LEU A 822 -16.96 35.55 20.25
N ALA A 823 -15.98 34.68 20.53
CA ALA A 823 -15.93 33.34 19.97
C ALA A 823 -17.08 32.44 20.48
N TRP A 824 -17.71 32.74 21.62
CA TRP A 824 -18.93 32.07 22.07
C TRP A 824 -20.16 32.57 21.30
N SER A 825 -20.25 33.89 21.06
CA SER A 825 -21.30 34.53 20.24
C SER A 825 -21.39 33.88 18.86
N LEU A 826 -20.27 33.87 18.14
CA LEU A 826 -20.14 33.31 16.80
C LEU A 826 -20.43 31.80 16.76
N ARG A 827 -20.16 31.07 17.86
CA ARG A 827 -20.47 29.63 18.00
C ARG A 827 -21.94 29.32 18.31
N ARG A 828 -22.76 30.32 18.64
CA ARG A 828 -24.16 30.14 19.06
C ARG A 828 -25.17 30.96 18.26
N GLY A 829 -24.72 31.94 17.46
CA GLY A 829 -25.57 32.94 16.80
C GLY A 829 -26.18 33.96 17.77
N ILE A 830 -25.80 33.92 19.05
CA ILE A 830 -26.41 34.72 20.11
C ILE A 830 -25.58 36.00 20.34
N PRO A 831 -26.18 37.20 20.34
CA PRO A 831 -25.45 38.44 20.58
C PRO A 831 -24.78 38.46 21.95
N VAL A 832 -23.54 38.93 21.98
CA VAL A 832 -22.75 39.08 23.21
C VAL A 832 -22.31 40.52 23.35
N TYR A 833 -22.54 41.06 24.54
CA TYR A 833 -22.08 42.37 24.94
C TYR A 833 -20.90 42.23 25.93
N LEU A 834 -19.83 42.97 25.69
CA LEU A 834 -18.56 42.79 26.42
C LEU A 834 -18.39 43.72 27.63
N GLY A 835 -19.39 44.57 27.92
CA GLY A 835 -19.44 45.41 29.12
C GLY A 835 -20.33 44.81 30.23
N ALA A 836 -20.49 45.54 31.35
CA ALA A 836 -21.32 45.07 32.45
C ALA A 836 -22.82 45.07 32.11
N CYS A 837 -23.59 44.11 32.61
CA CYS A 837 -25.03 43.97 32.26
C CYS A 837 -25.87 45.24 32.52
N ARG A 838 -25.52 46.04 33.53
CA ARG A 838 -26.17 47.34 33.83
C ARG A 838 -25.87 48.45 32.81
N ASP A 839 -24.89 48.24 31.94
CA ASP A 839 -24.37 49.21 30.97
C ASP A 839 -24.85 48.93 29.55
N LEU A 840 -26.01 48.30 29.38
CA LEU A 840 -26.65 48.10 28.08
C LEU A 840 -27.59 49.25 27.71
N ASN A 841 -27.53 49.72 26.47
CA ASN A 841 -28.56 50.60 25.89
C ASN A 841 -28.73 50.34 24.38
N PHE A 842 -29.83 50.84 23.80
CA PHE A 842 -30.06 50.83 22.37
C PHE A 842 -29.78 52.21 21.76
N TYR A 843 -29.10 52.20 20.62
CA TYR A 843 -28.98 53.32 19.71
C TYR A 843 -29.80 53.04 18.46
N THR A 844 -30.65 54.00 18.07
CA THR A 844 -31.36 53.96 16.79
C THR A 844 -30.47 54.61 15.75
N VAL A 845 -30.13 53.89 14.68
CA VAL A 845 -29.34 54.38 13.54
C VAL A 845 -29.97 55.65 12.99
N GLN A 846 -29.18 56.71 12.92
CA GLN A 846 -29.55 58.01 12.37
C GLN A 846 -29.08 58.14 10.90
N PRO A 847 -29.64 59.08 10.12
CA PRO A 847 -29.17 59.32 8.76
C PRO A 847 -27.69 59.74 8.75
N GLY A 848 -26.89 59.08 7.91
CA GLY A 848 -25.44 59.26 7.81
C GLY A 848 -24.60 58.29 8.63
N ASP A 849 -25.19 57.47 9.50
CA ASP A 849 -24.46 56.41 10.21
C ASP A 849 -24.08 55.25 9.29
N ASN A 850 -22.92 54.65 9.55
CA ASN A 850 -22.46 53.44 8.88
C ASN A 850 -21.59 52.59 9.83
N TRP A 851 -21.42 51.30 9.54
CA TRP A 851 -20.70 50.38 10.43
C TRP A 851 -19.30 50.87 10.83
N SER A 852 -18.52 51.42 9.90
CA SER A 852 -17.16 51.92 10.18
C SER A 852 -17.16 53.16 11.09
N LEU A 853 -18.08 54.09 10.85
CA LEU A 853 -18.25 55.28 11.69
C LEU A 853 -18.73 54.91 13.10
N LEU A 854 -19.72 54.01 13.22
CA LEU A 854 -20.20 53.56 14.53
C LEU A 854 -19.10 52.79 15.28
N ALA A 855 -18.42 51.84 14.62
CA ALA A 855 -17.37 51.02 15.23
C ALA A 855 -16.20 51.88 15.75
N SER A 856 -15.70 52.81 14.92
CA SER A 856 -14.64 53.75 15.31
C SER A 856 -15.03 54.65 16.49
N ARG A 857 -16.29 55.13 16.55
CA ARG A 857 -16.81 55.96 17.65
C ARG A 857 -16.96 55.20 18.97
N VAL A 858 -17.06 53.87 18.95
CA VAL A 858 -17.22 53.03 20.15
C VAL A 858 -15.98 52.21 20.50
N GLY A 859 -14.86 52.41 19.79
CA GLY A 859 -13.60 51.72 20.04
C GLY A 859 -13.64 50.21 19.72
N LEU A 860 -14.45 49.81 18.74
CA LEU A 860 -14.56 48.45 18.23
C LEU A 860 -14.15 48.37 16.76
N THR A 861 -13.80 47.17 16.29
CA THR A 861 -13.75 46.86 14.86
C THR A 861 -15.17 46.72 14.30
N VAL A 862 -15.30 46.86 12.97
CA VAL A 862 -16.56 46.61 12.26
C VAL A 862 -17.09 45.19 12.52
N GLY A 863 -16.20 44.18 12.52
CA GLY A 863 -16.58 42.79 12.78
C GLY A 863 -17.10 42.55 14.19
N GLU A 864 -16.51 43.18 15.21
CA GLU A 864 -17.00 43.09 16.59
C GLU A 864 -18.37 43.75 16.76
N LEU A 865 -18.56 44.94 16.19
CA LEU A 865 -19.85 45.65 16.27
C LEU A 865 -20.97 44.92 15.51
N GLN A 866 -20.64 44.30 14.36
CA GLN A 866 -21.54 43.46 13.57
C GLN A 866 -21.87 42.15 14.28
N ALA A 867 -20.89 41.49 14.92
CA ALA A 867 -21.11 40.27 15.71
C ALA A 867 -21.99 40.50 16.96
N ALA A 868 -21.91 41.70 17.56
CA ALA A 868 -22.83 42.12 18.62
C ALA A 868 -24.22 42.51 18.10
N ASN A 869 -24.40 42.69 16.78
CA ASN A 869 -25.64 43.18 16.16
C ASN A 869 -26.03 42.43 14.87
N PRO A 870 -26.08 41.08 14.89
CA PRO A 870 -26.32 40.28 13.68
C PRO A 870 -27.67 40.59 13.03
N GLN A 871 -28.67 41.06 13.80
CA GLN A 871 -29.99 41.47 13.29
C GLN A 871 -29.96 42.66 12.32
N ALA A 872 -28.89 43.46 12.34
CA ALA A 872 -28.69 44.61 11.44
C ALA A 872 -27.72 44.30 10.30
N VAL A 873 -27.05 43.14 10.30
CA VAL A 873 -26.12 42.74 9.24
C VAL A 873 -26.90 42.20 8.04
N ARG A 874 -26.70 42.80 6.86
CA ARG A 874 -27.41 42.46 5.62
C ARG A 874 -26.41 42.28 4.48
N ALA A 875 -26.79 41.52 3.45
CA ALA A 875 -25.95 41.24 2.28
C ALA A 875 -25.49 42.49 1.51
N SER A 876 -26.19 43.62 1.66
CA SER A 876 -25.82 44.91 1.08
C SER A 876 -24.70 45.64 1.85
N GLY A 877 -24.37 45.22 3.07
CA GLY A 877 -23.34 45.84 3.91
C GLY A 877 -23.72 47.18 4.56
N TYR A 878 -24.91 47.72 4.28
CA TYR A 878 -25.38 49.01 4.82
C TYR A 878 -26.23 48.86 6.09
N LEU A 879 -26.23 49.91 6.91
CA LEU A 879 -27.22 50.13 7.97
C LEU A 879 -28.38 50.96 7.41
N PHE A 880 -29.58 50.79 7.96
CA PHE A 880 -30.76 51.56 7.57
C PHE A 880 -31.20 52.47 8.72
N VAL A 881 -31.65 53.68 8.38
CA VAL A 881 -32.19 54.64 9.36
C VAL A 881 -33.36 53.99 10.11
N GLY A 882 -33.31 54.03 11.44
CA GLY A 882 -34.29 53.36 12.31
C GLY A 882 -33.89 51.97 12.79
N ASP A 883 -32.84 51.34 12.24
CA ASP A 883 -32.29 50.08 12.78
C ASP A 883 -31.86 50.29 14.25
N ARG A 884 -32.02 49.26 15.09
CA ARG A 884 -31.64 49.32 16.52
C ARG A 884 -30.37 48.52 16.79
N ILE A 885 -29.32 49.24 17.16
CA ILE A 885 -27.98 48.73 17.48
C ILE A 885 -27.80 48.75 19.00
N LEU A 886 -27.34 47.63 19.56
CA LEU A 886 -26.95 47.48 20.95
C LEU A 886 -25.59 48.14 21.17
N LEU A 887 -25.51 49.12 22.09
CA LEU A 887 -24.30 49.87 22.40
C LEU A 887 -24.05 49.97 23.92
N PRO A 888 -22.81 50.29 24.34
CA PRO A 888 -22.52 50.60 25.73
C PRO A 888 -23.27 51.85 26.24
N ARG A 889 -23.78 51.77 27.46
CA ARG A 889 -24.45 52.88 28.16
C ARG A 889 -23.45 54.00 28.44
N GLY A 890 -23.86 55.24 28.18
CA GLY A 890 -22.99 56.43 28.27
C GLY A 890 -22.32 56.81 26.95
N VAL A 891 -22.30 55.93 25.95
CA VAL A 891 -21.89 56.30 24.58
C VAL A 891 -22.99 57.16 23.95
N GLN A 892 -22.73 58.47 23.82
CA GLN A 892 -23.54 59.36 23.00
C GLN A 892 -22.91 59.52 21.62
N ILE A 893 -23.46 58.81 20.64
CA ILE A 893 -23.14 59.05 19.23
C ILE A 893 -23.86 60.33 18.82
N ARG A 894 -23.10 61.42 18.65
CA ARG A 894 -23.64 62.68 18.11
C ARG A 894 -24.13 62.43 16.69
N SER A 895 -25.43 62.65 16.47
CA SER A 895 -25.99 62.72 15.12
C SER A 895 -25.24 63.82 14.35
N LEU A 896 -24.80 63.51 13.13
CA LEU A 896 -24.34 64.56 12.23
C LEU A 896 -25.53 65.49 11.95
N PRO A 897 -25.33 66.82 11.87
CA PRO A 897 -26.37 67.70 11.35
C PRO A 897 -26.72 67.22 9.95
N VAL A 898 -28.01 66.95 9.72
CA VAL A 898 -28.53 66.50 8.42
C VAL A 898 -29.45 67.57 7.86
N GLN A 899 -29.21 67.96 6.62
CA GLN A 899 -30.04 68.91 5.88
C GLN A 899 -30.91 68.14 4.88
N ARG A 900 -32.14 68.59 4.66
CA ARG A 900 -32.99 68.03 3.61
C ARG A 900 -32.68 68.71 2.28
N HIS A 901 -32.57 67.91 1.23
CA HIS A 901 -32.46 68.33 -0.14
C HIS A 901 -33.57 67.63 -0.94
N VAL A 902 -34.44 68.41 -1.57
CA VAL A 902 -35.48 67.86 -2.45
C VAL A 902 -34.90 67.79 -3.86
N VAL A 903 -34.78 66.58 -4.39
CA VAL A 903 -34.24 66.35 -5.75
C VAL A 903 -35.08 67.10 -6.76
N VAL A 904 -34.45 67.88 -7.63
CA VAL A 904 -35.07 68.53 -8.79
C VAL A 904 -34.71 67.81 -10.10
N GLU A 905 -35.41 68.18 -11.17
CA GLU A 905 -35.28 67.51 -12.47
C GLU A 905 -33.86 67.62 -13.05
N GLY A 906 -33.23 66.46 -13.27
CA GLY A 906 -31.87 66.34 -13.82
C GLY A 906 -30.75 66.11 -12.79
N GLU A 907 -31.03 66.14 -11.49
CA GLU A 907 -30.02 65.88 -10.46
C GLU A 907 -29.65 64.39 -10.33
N SER A 908 -28.44 64.13 -9.86
CA SER A 908 -27.90 62.79 -9.60
C SER A 908 -27.18 62.75 -8.26
N TRP A 909 -27.02 61.55 -7.68
CA TRP A 909 -26.27 61.35 -6.44
C TRP A 909 -24.90 62.03 -6.44
N SER A 910 -24.20 62.03 -7.58
CA SER A 910 -22.88 62.67 -7.72
C SER A 910 -22.97 64.20 -7.73
N ALA A 911 -24.01 64.78 -8.36
CA ALA A 911 -24.21 66.23 -8.39
C ALA A 911 -24.58 66.77 -7.00
N ILE A 912 -25.50 66.10 -6.30
CA ILE A 912 -25.95 66.47 -4.96
C ILE A 912 -24.82 66.26 -3.94
N ALA A 913 -24.06 65.16 -4.04
CA ALA A 913 -22.90 64.93 -3.19
C ALA A 913 -21.83 66.01 -3.35
N LEU A 914 -21.58 66.46 -4.58
CA LEU A 914 -20.64 67.55 -4.88
C LEU A 914 -21.15 68.90 -4.34
N GLN A 915 -22.46 69.19 -4.48
CA GLN A 915 -23.10 70.43 -4.01
C GLN A 915 -22.94 70.63 -2.49
N TYR A 916 -22.90 69.55 -1.72
CA TYR A 916 -22.85 69.59 -0.26
C TYR A 916 -21.53 69.07 0.34
N ASP A 917 -20.50 68.89 -0.48
CA ASP A 917 -19.17 68.41 -0.08
C ASP A 917 -19.19 67.13 0.79
N VAL A 918 -19.92 66.11 0.32
CA VAL A 918 -19.98 64.79 0.95
C VAL A 918 -19.57 63.68 -0.02
N PRO A 919 -18.93 62.59 0.45
CA PRO A 919 -18.68 61.44 -0.40
C PRO A 919 -19.99 60.84 -0.93
N VAL A 920 -20.06 60.57 -2.25
CA VAL A 920 -21.24 59.95 -2.89
C VAL A 920 -21.72 58.69 -2.16
N ARG A 921 -20.79 57.85 -1.69
CA ARG A 921 -21.11 56.65 -0.90
C ARG A 921 -21.74 56.98 0.45
N LEU A 922 -21.38 58.09 1.10
CA LEU A 922 -21.98 58.53 2.36
C LEU A 922 -23.39 59.09 2.12
N LEU A 923 -23.59 59.85 1.04
CA LEU A 923 -24.92 60.34 0.65
C LEU A 923 -25.87 59.19 0.31
N ILE A 924 -25.41 58.20 -0.47
CA ILE A 924 -26.15 56.97 -0.79
C ILE A 924 -26.46 56.17 0.48
N ALA A 925 -25.50 56.00 1.39
CA ALA A 925 -25.70 55.28 2.65
C ALA A 925 -26.61 56.01 3.65
N ALA A 926 -26.72 57.34 3.56
CA ALA A 926 -27.65 58.13 4.38
C ALA A 926 -29.11 58.06 3.89
N ASN A 927 -29.33 57.56 2.68
CA ASN A 927 -30.62 57.56 1.97
C ASN A 927 -30.94 56.20 1.29
N PRO A 928 -30.76 55.07 2.00
CA PRO A 928 -30.81 53.73 1.39
C PRO A 928 -32.19 53.40 0.76
N GLU A 929 -33.27 54.03 1.21
CA GLU A 929 -34.63 53.90 0.68
C GLU A 929 -34.79 54.48 -0.73
N TYR A 930 -33.93 55.42 -1.14
CA TYR A 930 -33.89 56.00 -2.49
C TYR A 930 -32.91 55.26 -3.42
N VAL A 931 -32.21 54.23 -2.92
CA VAL A 931 -31.23 53.43 -3.70
C VAL A 931 -31.97 52.37 -4.53
N ARG A 932 -32.45 52.81 -5.70
CA ARG A 932 -33.18 52.01 -6.68
C ARG A 932 -32.21 51.35 -7.70
N PRO A 933 -32.66 50.35 -8.48
CA PRO A 933 -31.87 49.82 -9.60
C PRO A 933 -31.36 50.93 -10.51
N PHE A 934 -30.10 50.83 -10.94
CA PHE A 934 -29.37 51.85 -11.72
C PHE A 934 -29.12 53.20 -11.00
N TYR A 935 -29.40 53.32 -9.69
CA TYR A 935 -29.13 54.51 -8.87
C TYR A 935 -29.77 55.81 -9.39
N ILE A 936 -30.94 55.73 -10.03
CA ILE A 936 -31.67 56.89 -10.53
C ILE A 936 -32.49 57.53 -9.40
N LEU A 937 -32.35 58.84 -9.22
CA LEU A 937 -33.20 59.68 -8.35
C LEU A 937 -34.40 60.22 -9.13
N HIS A 938 -35.53 60.44 -8.47
CA HIS A 938 -36.69 61.09 -9.07
C HIS A 938 -36.92 62.49 -8.51
N PRO A 939 -37.45 63.44 -9.33
CA PRO A 939 -37.83 64.76 -8.84
C PRO A 939 -38.87 64.65 -7.72
N GLY A 940 -38.60 65.29 -6.58
CA GLY A 940 -39.40 65.18 -5.37
C GLY A 940 -38.96 64.12 -4.35
N ASP A 941 -37.92 63.32 -4.63
CA ASP A 941 -37.27 62.50 -3.60
C ASP A 941 -36.62 63.44 -2.54
N GLU A 942 -36.89 63.22 -1.24
CA GLU A 942 -36.33 64.03 -0.15
C GLU A 942 -35.07 63.38 0.45
N LEU A 943 -33.89 63.78 0.00
CA LEU A 943 -32.63 63.25 0.51
C LEU A 943 -32.18 63.95 1.80
N LEU A 944 -31.73 63.15 2.75
CA LEU A 944 -31.05 63.51 3.98
C LEU A 944 -29.55 63.58 3.71
N VAL A 945 -29.03 64.81 3.56
CA VAL A 945 -27.62 65.06 3.30
C VAL A 945 -26.89 65.28 4.62
N PRO A 946 -25.90 64.44 4.99
CA PRO A 946 -25.07 64.68 6.17
C PRO A 946 -24.22 65.93 6.01
N ALA A 947 -23.84 66.57 7.12
CA ALA A 947 -22.79 67.60 7.10
C ALA A 947 -21.43 67.00 6.67
N PRO A 948 -20.53 67.79 6.04
CA PRO A 948 -19.16 67.36 5.73
C PRO A 948 -18.42 66.85 6.96
N LEU A 949 -17.62 65.80 6.77
CA LEU A 949 -16.75 65.26 7.81
C LEU A 949 -15.54 66.20 7.99
N LEU A 950 -15.63 67.12 8.94
CA LEU A 950 -14.44 67.81 9.46
C LEU A 950 -13.48 66.77 10.06
N ASP A 951 -12.26 66.70 9.53
CA ASP A 951 -11.21 65.86 10.08
C ASP A 951 -10.68 66.45 11.41
N GLU A 952 -11.25 65.99 12.53
CA GLU A 952 -10.86 66.41 13.88
C GLU A 952 -9.39 66.08 14.24
N ARG A 953 -8.60 65.46 13.35
CA ARG A 953 -7.15 65.28 13.54
C ARG A 953 -6.30 66.43 12.98
N THR A 954 -6.83 67.31 12.14
CA THR A 954 -6.11 68.51 11.68
C THR A 954 -6.99 69.76 11.74
N GLY A 955 -6.84 70.54 12.81
CA GLY A 955 -7.51 71.84 12.95
C GLY A 955 -6.96 72.88 11.96
N SER A 956 -7.47 72.89 10.73
CA SER A 956 -7.12 73.87 9.70
C SER A 956 -8.26 74.09 8.70
N GLN A 957 -8.88 75.27 8.73
CA GLN A 957 -9.63 75.76 7.57
C GLN A 957 -8.64 76.28 6.52
N THR A 958 -8.49 75.59 5.39
CA THR A 958 -7.93 76.18 4.17
C THR A 958 -9.07 76.56 3.23
N ALA A 959 -9.46 77.82 3.24
CA ALA A 959 -10.34 78.38 2.23
C ALA A 959 -9.59 78.51 0.89
N ALA A 960 -10.17 77.98 -0.19
CA ALA A 960 -9.82 78.32 -1.56
C ALA A 960 -11.05 78.07 -2.46
N GLY A 961 -11.61 79.14 -3.03
CA GLY A 961 -12.51 79.07 -4.19
C GLY A 961 -11.74 78.71 -5.48
N PRO A 962 -12.40 78.73 -6.65
CA PRO A 962 -13.28 79.83 -7.07
C PRO A 962 -14.76 79.68 -6.71
#